data_AF-A0A673Z008-F1
#
_entry.id   AF-A0A673Z008-F1
#
_cell.length_a   1.000
_cell.length_b   1.000
_cell.length_c   1.000
_cell.angle_alpha   90.00
_cell.angle_beta   90.00
_cell.angle_gamma   90.00
#
_symmetry.space_group_name_H-M   'P 1'
#
loop_
_entity.id
_entity.type
_entity.pdbx_description
1 polymer ?
#
loop_
_entity_poly.entity_id
_entity_poly.type
_entity_poly.pdbx_seq_one_letter_code
_entity_poly.pdbx_strand_id
1 'polypeptide(L)'
;MSQAGNLREETEEAGPSVDSENPEERIAARRLRIAARIEAKKRQELGDDSHEKKEIKEEARKSQHQVEQSEKRMIKLQSDGTELVTNIQVAADSRASQRQTEVEEAHRLRVEKLENEAKSSLEKFEEITRKWTVAKMKEIPQDLRDSLSSQQQLCALLIEDKNKLIKELQQEMKLSDDRYVKDLKKQAEDVDLMIERMEDQVKFLMGSYRDELDQIENSFEHERKILLTGNRKKWEQYMKERRDKELENVMQRMKRVEEYEVLLQQLRTEDAEEYNMIKIKLDTDVQILEQQLQQMKATYQLNQEKLEYNFQVLKKRDEENTITKSQQKRKITRLQDVVNNLKIKCANQEKQSREENQNLTDDYTRIMQQYKHMQKKMRHFAAIDAKKFEEVWLMNEEEVKALVEKALDTDRLVHEQQLGLAWQRPSMAFMERCGPLQPQRQAQKTAHQAISELLHPGLAVDVGTVSVKMVKKLLELLCDEAGFLIESKLLKLLSPLEKDEQSLMKLDSIFTAMGIESEEDVYKLADFFMKYRHTQGEQTQVRREGGKKADVSSHDYQLHTDDVSAKWGVASPQTERGEFTSSCSPPSDLIHPNDVLVALRAFTAHHCRPRSPSMLGLGGRDDTEDAAYWEAMGDVIPEAKLKIWGALETALNKYQ
;
A
#
# COMPACT_ATOMS: atom_id res chain seq x y z
N MET A 1 -25.30 -99.39 -71.52
CA MET A 1 -23.82 -99.29 -71.37
C MET A 1 -23.45 -97.84 -71.67
N SER A 2 -22.65 -97.12 -70.89
CA SER A 2 -21.95 -97.50 -69.65
C SER A 2 -22.23 -96.46 -68.55
N GLN A 3 -22.48 -96.91 -67.31
CA GLN A 3 -22.50 -96.05 -66.13
C GLN A 3 -21.18 -96.23 -65.38
N ALA A 4 -20.33 -95.20 -65.40
CA ALA A 4 -19.16 -95.11 -64.53
C ALA A 4 -19.49 -94.15 -63.38
N GLY A 5 -19.93 -94.70 -62.24
CA GLY A 5 -20.20 -93.90 -61.05
C GLY A 5 -18.91 -93.39 -60.43
N ASN A 6 -18.68 -92.08 -60.48
CA ASN A 6 -17.53 -91.44 -59.85
C ASN A 6 -17.94 -90.88 -58.49
N LEU A 7 -18.12 -91.76 -57.50
CA LEU A 7 -18.40 -91.39 -56.11
C LEU A 7 -17.15 -90.75 -55.51
N ARG A 8 -17.06 -89.43 -55.65
CA ARG A 8 -16.23 -88.61 -54.77
C ARG A 8 -16.93 -88.56 -53.42
N GLU A 9 -16.36 -89.22 -52.42
CA GLU A 9 -16.67 -88.89 -51.03
C GLU A 9 -16.09 -87.50 -50.75
N GLU A 10 -16.92 -86.48 -50.93
CA GLU A 10 -16.69 -85.20 -50.26
C GLU A 10 -16.95 -85.43 -48.78
N THR A 11 -15.89 -85.80 -48.06
CA THR A 11 -15.88 -85.74 -46.59
C THR A 11 -16.03 -84.27 -46.22
N GLU A 12 -17.26 -83.84 -45.94
CA GLU A 12 -17.51 -82.57 -45.28
C GLU A 12 -16.62 -82.51 -44.03
N GLU A 13 -15.68 -81.55 -43.99
CA GLU A 13 -14.84 -81.37 -42.80
C GLU A 13 -15.75 -80.94 -41.64
N ALA A 14 -16.07 -81.92 -40.78
CA ALA A 14 -16.97 -81.73 -39.66
C ALA A 14 -16.39 -80.66 -38.72
N GLY A 15 -16.90 -79.43 -38.86
CA GLY A 15 -16.37 -78.26 -38.17
C GLY A 15 -16.36 -78.44 -36.65
N PRO A 16 -15.44 -77.76 -35.92
CA PRO A 16 -15.16 -78.06 -34.52
C PRO A 16 -16.41 -78.24 -33.66
N SER A 17 -16.59 -79.45 -33.12
CA SER A 17 -17.77 -79.81 -32.32
C SER A 17 -17.61 -79.38 -30.87
N VAL A 18 -18.71 -78.94 -30.25
CA VAL A 18 -18.75 -78.62 -28.81
C VAL A 18 -18.74 -79.89 -27.94
N ASP A 19 -19.03 -81.05 -28.56
CA ASP A 19 -19.15 -82.35 -27.91
C ASP A 19 -17.97 -83.29 -28.26
N SER A 20 -16.93 -82.78 -28.94
CA SER A 20 -15.66 -83.48 -29.16
C SER A 20 -14.93 -83.76 -27.83
N GLU A 21 -14.21 -84.88 -27.73
CA GLU A 21 -13.38 -85.17 -26.56
C GLU A 21 -12.18 -84.20 -26.46
N ASN A 22 -11.67 -83.71 -27.60
CA ASN A 22 -10.54 -82.79 -27.65
C ASN A 22 -10.89 -81.44 -26.99
N PRO A 23 -10.13 -80.96 -25.98
CA PRO A 23 -10.37 -79.66 -25.36
C PRO A 23 -10.16 -78.49 -26.32
N GLU A 24 -9.25 -78.60 -27.30
CA GLU A 24 -8.94 -77.50 -28.22
C GLU A 24 -10.05 -77.28 -29.25
N GLU A 25 -10.60 -78.36 -29.83
CA GLU A 25 -11.77 -78.31 -30.70
C GLU A 25 -12.97 -77.71 -29.97
N ARG A 26 -13.23 -78.10 -28.72
CA ARG A 26 -14.31 -77.51 -27.93
C ARG A 26 -14.11 -76.02 -27.64
N ILE A 27 -12.86 -75.57 -27.48
CA ILE A 27 -12.53 -74.15 -27.36
C ILE A 27 -12.73 -73.42 -28.70
N ALA A 28 -12.32 -74.01 -29.82
CA ALA A 28 -12.56 -73.46 -31.16
C ALA A 28 -14.06 -73.36 -31.48
N ALA A 29 -14.82 -74.42 -31.22
CA ALA A 29 -16.27 -74.51 -31.37
C ALA A 29 -17.01 -73.44 -30.54
N ARG A 30 -16.59 -73.25 -29.28
CA ARG A 30 -17.13 -72.19 -28.40
C ARG A 30 -16.74 -70.80 -28.89
N ARG A 31 -15.51 -70.58 -29.35
CA ARG A 31 -15.06 -69.31 -29.95
C ARG A 31 -15.87 -68.96 -31.20
N LEU A 32 -16.08 -69.91 -32.11
CA LEU A 32 -16.92 -69.74 -33.31
C LEU A 32 -18.38 -69.43 -32.93
N ARG A 33 -18.96 -70.17 -31.97
CA ARG A 33 -20.33 -69.92 -31.47
C ARG A 33 -20.48 -68.56 -30.79
N ILE A 34 -19.44 -68.05 -30.13
CA ILE A 34 -19.40 -66.70 -29.54
C ILE A 34 -19.22 -65.64 -30.63
N ALA A 35 -18.33 -65.84 -31.60
CA ALA A 35 -18.12 -64.93 -32.72
C ALA A 35 -19.41 -64.77 -33.55
N ALA A 36 -20.09 -65.86 -33.89
CA ALA A 36 -21.37 -65.84 -34.59
C ALA A 36 -22.47 -65.11 -33.79
N ARG A 37 -22.49 -65.21 -32.46
CA ARG A 37 -23.41 -64.43 -31.60
C ARG A 37 -23.07 -62.95 -31.58
N ILE A 38 -21.79 -62.59 -31.51
CA ILE A 38 -21.34 -61.19 -31.58
C ILE A 38 -21.68 -60.60 -32.95
N GLU A 39 -21.47 -61.34 -34.03
CA GLU A 39 -21.80 -60.90 -35.39
C GLU A 39 -23.31 -60.77 -35.60
N ALA A 40 -24.12 -61.73 -35.16
CA ALA A 40 -25.58 -61.63 -35.22
C ALA A 40 -26.11 -60.42 -34.43
N LYS A 41 -25.59 -60.18 -33.22
CA LYS A 41 -25.93 -58.99 -32.42
C LYS A 41 -25.49 -57.69 -33.11
N LYS A 42 -24.33 -57.69 -33.78
CA LYS A 42 -23.84 -56.55 -34.56
C LYS A 42 -24.67 -56.27 -35.81
N ARG A 43 -25.25 -57.29 -36.46
CA ARG A 43 -26.20 -57.11 -37.57
C ARG A 43 -27.52 -56.50 -37.08
N GLN A 44 -28.07 -57.00 -35.96
CA GLN A 44 -29.23 -56.38 -35.30
C GLN A 44 -28.97 -54.92 -34.88
N GLU A 45 -27.81 -54.61 -34.31
CA GLU A 45 -27.42 -53.23 -33.95
C GLU A 45 -27.20 -52.31 -35.16
N LEU A 46 -26.97 -52.86 -36.35
CA LEU A 46 -26.89 -52.13 -37.62
C LEU A 46 -28.25 -51.91 -38.29
N GLY A 47 -29.34 -52.45 -37.75
CA GLY A 47 -30.64 -52.47 -38.42
C GLY A 47 -30.70 -53.39 -39.64
N ASP A 48 -29.68 -54.24 -39.84
CA ASP A 48 -29.71 -55.37 -40.78
C ASP A 48 -30.50 -56.51 -40.11
N ASP A 49 -31.77 -56.22 -39.83
CA ASP A 49 -32.77 -57.24 -39.57
C ASP A 49 -32.85 -58.05 -40.86
N SER A 50 -32.27 -59.26 -40.82
CA SER A 50 -32.25 -60.13 -41.97
C SER A 50 -33.68 -60.50 -42.30
N HIS A 51 -34.26 -59.78 -43.25
CA HIS A 51 -35.03 -60.39 -44.32
C HIS A 51 -34.40 -61.76 -44.57
N GLU A 52 -35.15 -62.82 -44.32
CA GLU A 52 -34.78 -64.14 -44.81
C GLU A 52 -34.31 -63.97 -46.24
N LYS A 53 -33.29 -64.73 -46.65
CA LYS A 53 -33.16 -65.07 -48.06
C LYS A 53 -34.34 -65.98 -48.42
N LYS A 54 -35.53 -65.36 -48.52
CA LYS A 54 -36.42 -65.63 -49.62
C LYS A 54 -35.52 -65.60 -50.83
N GLU A 55 -35.24 -66.78 -51.33
CA GLU A 55 -35.04 -66.98 -52.74
C GLU A 55 -36.25 -66.33 -53.41
N ILE A 56 -36.08 -65.06 -53.79
CA ILE A 56 -36.76 -64.51 -54.94
C ILE A 56 -36.31 -65.45 -56.04
N LYS A 57 -37.12 -66.50 -56.28
CA LYS A 57 -37.08 -67.24 -57.53
C LYS A 57 -37.04 -66.15 -58.58
N GLU A 58 -35.94 -66.02 -59.32
CA GLU A 58 -35.86 -64.99 -60.36
C GLU A 58 -37.07 -65.22 -61.24
N GLU A 59 -38.01 -64.26 -61.24
CA GLU A 59 -39.18 -64.35 -62.09
C GLU A 59 -38.66 -64.49 -63.51
N ALA A 60 -38.89 -65.65 -64.11
CA ALA A 60 -38.18 -66.09 -65.31
C ALA A 60 -38.18 -64.94 -66.31
N ARG A 61 -36.97 -64.46 -66.65
CA ARG A 61 -36.79 -63.17 -67.31
C ARG A 61 -37.60 -63.18 -68.59
N LYS A 62 -38.17 -62.05 -68.99
CA LYS A 62 -39.04 -61.97 -70.17
C LYS A 62 -38.30 -62.43 -71.43
N SER A 63 -36.99 -62.20 -71.46
CA SER A 63 -36.06 -62.79 -72.42
C SER A 63 -35.97 -64.32 -72.37
N GLN A 64 -35.79 -64.91 -71.17
CA GLN A 64 -35.79 -66.37 -70.97
C GLN A 64 -37.13 -67.00 -71.38
N HIS A 65 -38.25 -66.36 -71.05
CA HIS A 65 -39.58 -66.83 -71.44
C HIS A 65 -39.80 -66.73 -72.96
N GLN A 66 -39.27 -65.69 -73.62
CA GLN A 66 -39.25 -65.60 -75.08
C GLN A 66 -38.43 -66.74 -75.69
N VAL A 67 -37.22 -67.01 -75.20
CA VAL A 67 -36.37 -68.13 -75.68
C VAL A 67 -37.12 -69.47 -75.57
N GLU A 68 -37.69 -69.78 -74.41
CA GLU A 68 -38.51 -70.98 -74.21
C GLU A 68 -39.70 -71.06 -75.20
N GLN A 69 -40.32 -69.92 -75.53
CA GLN A 69 -41.47 -69.88 -76.44
C GLN A 69 -41.02 -70.10 -77.90
N SER A 70 -39.90 -69.47 -78.29
CA SER A 70 -39.24 -69.64 -79.58
C SER A 70 -38.79 -71.08 -79.81
N GLU A 71 -38.15 -71.72 -78.84
CA GLU A 71 -37.77 -73.14 -78.92
C GLU A 71 -38.99 -74.04 -79.16
N LYS A 72 -40.08 -73.84 -78.41
CA LYS A 72 -41.33 -74.62 -78.55
C LYS A 72 -41.99 -74.38 -79.91
N ARG A 73 -41.94 -73.16 -80.47
CA ARG A 73 -42.40 -72.87 -81.83
C ARG A 73 -41.54 -73.57 -82.89
N MET A 74 -40.20 -73.54 -82.77
CA MET A 74 -39.30 -74.15 -83.75
C MET A 74 -39.35 -75.69 -83.72
N ILE A 75 -39.47 -76.32 -82.56
CA ILE A 75 -39.66 -77.79 -82.45
C ILE A 75 -40.95 -78.22 -83.16
N LYS A 76 -42.06 -77.50 -82.94
CA LYS A 76 -43.32 -77.78 -83.64
C LYS A 76 -43.19 -77.57 -85.15
N LEU A 77 -42.53 -76.51 -85.58
CA LEU A 77 -42.35 -76.26 -87.02
C LEU A 77 -41.47 -77.33 -87.69
N GLN A 78 -40.48 -77.87 -86.98
CA GLN A 78 -39.70 -79.03 -87.45
C GLN A 78 -40.58 -80.28 -87.62
N SER A 79 -41.47 -80.60 -86.66
CA SER A 79 -42.38 -81.75 -86.81
C SER A 79 -43.36 -81.55 -87.96
N ASP A 80 -44.08 -80.42 -87.98
CA ASP A 80 -45.10 -80.10 -88.99
C ASP A 80 -44.51 -80.13 -90.41
N GLY A 81 -43.28 -79.62 -90.59
CA GLY A 81 -42.56 -79.67 -91.86
C GLY A 81 -42.08 -81.07 -92.25
N THR A 82 -41.64 -81.88 -91.28
CA THR A 82 -41.18 -83.27 -91.54
C THR A 82 -42.33 -84.16 -91.99
N GLU A 83 -43.54 -83.97 -91.44
CA GLU A 83 -44.75 -84.65 -91.90
C GLU A 83 -45.07 -84.32 -93.37
N LEU A 84 -44.95 -83.05 -93.79
CA LEU A 84 -45.20 -82.63 -95.18
C LEU A 84 -44.29 -83.32 -96.22
N VAL A 85 -43.05 -83.66 -95.85
CA VAL A 85 -42.12 -84.43 -96.69
C VAL A 85 -42.42 -85.94 -96.62
N THR A 86 -42.60 -86.47 -95.41
CA THR A 86 -42.87 -87.91 -95.16
C THR A 86 -44.15 -88.38 -95.86
N ASN A 87 -45.15 -87.51 -95.99
CA ASN A 87 -46.39 -87.79 -96.72
C ASN A 87 -46.16 -88.20 -98.20
N ILE A 88 -45.08 -87.77 -98.85
CA ILE A 88 -44.73 -88.22 -100.22
C ILE A 88 -44.23 -89.67 -100.18
N GLN A 89 -43.36 -89.99 -99.24
CA GLN A 89 -42.78 -91.32 -99.08
C GLN A 89 -43.87 -92.36 -98.78
N VAL A 90 -44.77 -92.07 -97.84
CA VAL A 90 -45.93 -92.93 -97.53
C VAL A 90 -46.84 -93.14 -98.76
N ALA A 91 -47.05 -92.11 -99.58
CA ALA A 91 -47.83 -92.21 -100.82
C ALA A 91 -47.09 -92.99 -101.93
N ALA A 92 -45.76 -92.99 -101.94
CA ALA A 92 -44.93 -93.79 -102.84
C ALA A 92 -44.90 -95.27 -102.43
N ASP A 93 -44.75 -95.55 -101.13
CA ASP A 93 -44.77 -96.90 -100.55
C ASP A 93 -46.13 -97.58 -100.74
N SER A 94 -47.23 -96.84 -100.53
CA SER A 94 -48.59 -97.31 -100.82
C SER A 94 -48.75 -97.75 -102.28
N ARG A 95 -48.21 -96.97 -103.23
CA ARG A 95 -48.19 -97.33 -104.66
C ARG A 95 -47.22 -98.46 -104.97
N ALA A 96 -46.10 -98.59 -104.26
CA ALA A 96 -45.17 -99.71 -104.42
C ALA A 96 -45.82 -101.03 -104.02
N SER A 97 -46.51 -101.06 -102.87
CA SER A 97 -47.30 -102.20 -102.40
C SER A 97 -48.42 -102.58 -103.39
N GLN A 98 -49.19 -101.60 -103.87
CA GLN A 98 -50.23 -101.83 -104.88
C GLN A 98 -49.68 -102.37 -106.22
N ARG A 99 -48.45 -102.00 -106.61
CA ARG A 99 -47.81 -102.58 -107.81
C ARG A 99 -47.32 -104.01 -107.59
N GLN A 100 -46.87 -104.36 -106.39
CA GLN A 100 -46.45 -105.73 -106.07
C GLN A 100 -47.63 -106.70 -106.22
N THR A 101 -48.79 -106.38 -105.65
CA THR A 101 -50.01 -107.20 -105.78
C THR A 101 -50.47 -107.32 -107.24
N GLU A 102 -50.52 -106.22 -108.00
CA GLU A 102 -50.87 -106.25 -109.44
C GLU A 102 -49.91 -107.10 -110.30
N VAL A 103 -48.61 -107.11 -109.98
CA VAL A 103 -47.60 -107.94 -110.68
C VAL A 103 -47.72 -109.42 -110.29
N GLU A 104 -47.98 -109.72 -109.01
CA GLU A 104 -48.24 -111.09 -108.54
C GLU A 104 -49.50 -111.69 -109.16
N GLU A 105 -50.59 -110.91 -109.26
CA GLU A 105 -51.82 -111.33 -109.94
C GLU A 105 -51.61 -111.56 -111.45
N ALA A 106 -50.88 -110.67 -112.12
CA ALA A 106 -50.54 -110.84 -113.54
C ALA A 106 -49.68 -112.09 -113.77
N HIS A 107 -48.69 -112.34 -112.90
CA HIS A 107 -47.86 -113.55 -112.93
C HIS A 107 -48.71 -114.82 -112.75
N ARG A 108 -49.62 -114.84 -111.76
CA ARG A 108 -50.56 -115.95 -111.51
C ARG A 108 -51.39 -116.28 -112.76
N LEU A 109 -51.98 -115.26 -113.39
CA LEU A 109 -52.78 -115.41 -114.62
C LEU A 109 -51.95 -115.87 -115.82
N ARG A 110 -50.68 -115.43 -115.93
CA ARG A 110 -49.77 -115.90 -116.99
C ARG A 110 -49.43 -117.38 -116.83
N VAL A 111 -49.15 -117.84 -115.61
CA VAL A 111 -48.87 -119.26 -115.32
C VAL A 111 -50.09 -120.13 -115.65
N GLU A 112 -51.29 -119.72 -115.21
CA GLU A 112 -52.54 -120.44 -115.50
C GLU A 112 -52.80 -120.58 -117.01
N LYS A 113 -52.61 -119.48 -117.78
CA LYS A 113 -52.69 -119.52 -119.25
C LYS A 113 -51.69 -120.49 -119.87
N LEU A 114 -50.43 -120.46 -119.42
CA LEU A 114 -49.36 -121.32 -119.93
C LEU A 114 -49.64 -122.80 -119.65
N GLU A 115 -50.15 -123.12 -118.47
CA GLU A 115 -50.57 -124.48 -118.13
C GLU A 115 -51.73 -124.97 -119.01
N ASN A 116 -52.76 -124.13 -119.19
CA ASN A 116 -53.95 -124.52 -119.95
C ASN A 116 -53.65 -124.70 -121.45
N GLU A 117 -52.77 -123.86 -122.01
CA GLU A 117 -52.28 -124.01 -123.37
C GLU A 117 -51.21 -125.12 -123.52
N ALA A 118 -50.54 -125.54 -122.44
CA ALA A 118 -49.75 -126.77 -122.43
C ALA A 118 -50.66 -128.02 -122.47
N LYS A 119 -51.71 -128.07 -121.63
CA LYS A 119 -52.70 -129.15 -121.57
C LYS A 119 -53.42 -129.31 -122.91
N SER A 120 -54.00 -128.23 -123.45
CA SER A 120 -54.73 -128.29 -124.74
C SER A 120 -53.82 -128.61 -125.94
N SER A 121 -52.56 -128.15 -125.93
CA SER A 121 -51.59 -128.56 -126.96
C SER A 121 -51.22 -130.03 -126.89
N LEU A 122 -51.10 -130.61 -125.69
CA LEU A 122 -50.81 -132.04 -125.52
C LEU A 122 -51.97 -132.88 -126.07
N GLU A 123 -53.21 -132.55 -125.72
CA GLU A 123 -54.42 -133.20 -126.23
C GLU A 123 -54.49 -133.15 -127.78
N LYS A 124 -54.26 -131.97 -128.37
CA LYS A 124 -54.21 -131.79 -129.84
C LYS A 124 -53.08 -132.60 -130.48
N PHE A 125 -51.90 -132.64 -129.86
CA PHE A 125 -50.73 -133.38 -130.36
C PHE A 125 -50.93 -134.90 -130.27
N GLU A 126 -51.53 -135.41 -129.20
CA GLU A 126 -51.92 -136.81 -129.07
C GLU A 126 -52.99 -137.19 -130.10
N GLU A 127 -53.97 -136.31 -130.36
CA GLU A 127 -55.00 -136.58 -131.36
C GLU A 127 -54.43 -136.61 -132.80
N ILE A 128 -53.51 -135.70 -133.13
CA ILE A 128 -52.71 -135.72 -134.36
C ILE A 128 -51.92 -137.04 -134.44
N THR A 129 -51.17 -137.39 -133.40
CA THR A 129 -50.36 -138.62 -133.35
C THR A 129 -51.21 -139.88 -133.56
N ARG A 130 -52.42 -139.92 -132.98
CA ARG A 130 -53.41 -141.00 -133.19
C ARG A 130 -53.97 -141.00 -134.61
N LYS A 131 -54.20 -139.84 -135.23
CA LYS A 131 -54.69 -139.75 -136.61
C LYS A 131 -53.62 -140.15 -137.64
N TRP A 132 -52.32 -139.97 -137.34
CA TRP A 132 -51.22 -140.49 -138.18
C TRP A 132 -51.21 -142.02 -138.27
N THR A 133 -51.50 -142.75 -137.17
CA THR A 133 -51.56 -144.23 -137.22
C THR A 133 -52.75 -144.72 -138.05
N VAL A 134 -53.89 -144.00 -138.01
CA VAL A 134 -55.06 -144.27 -138.85
C VAL A 134 -54.77 -143.94 -140.33
N ALA A 135 -54.12 -142.81 -140.63
CA ALA A 135 -53.77 -142.43 -141.99
C ALA A 135 -52.85 -143.46 -142.67
N LYS A 136 -51.93 -144.09 -141.92
CA LYS A 136 -51.05 -145.16 -142.40
C LYS A 136 -51.80 -146.43 -142.87
N MET A 137 -53.04 -146.64 -142.43
CA MET A 137 -53.85 -147.81 -142.79
C MET A 137 -54.74 -147.59 -144.03
N LYS A 138 -54.58 -146.47 -144.75
CA LYS A 138 -55.41 -146.14 -145.92
C LYS A 138 -54.73 -146.54 -147.23
N GLU A 139 -55.29 -147.54 -147.90
CA GLU A 139 -54.81 -148.06 -149.18
C GLU A 139 -55.26 -147.20 -150.38
N ILE A 140 -56.35 -146.43 -150.25
CA ILE A 140 -56.89 -145.57 -151.31
C ILE A 140 -56.12 -144.22 -151.34
N PRO A 141 -55.47 -143.84 -152.47
CA PRO A 141 -54.68 -142.61 -152.52
C PRO A 141 -55.46 -141.30 -152.32
N GLN A 142 -56.75 -141.28 -152.63
CA GLN A 142 -57.64 -140.13 -152.39
C GLN A 142 -57.91 -139.97 -150.89
N ASP A 143 -58.42 -141.01 -150.23
CA ASP A 143 -58.64 -141.04 -148.79
C ASP A 143 -57.36 -140.73 -147.98
N LEU A 144 -56.20 -141.19 -148.45
CA LEU A 144 -54.90 -140.88 -147.87
C LEU A 144 -54.57 -139.39 -148.03
N ARG A 145 -54.72 -138.81 -149.23
CA ARG A 145 -54.50 -137.37 -149.49
C ARG A 145 -55.38 -136.50 -148.60
N ASP A 146 -56.66 -136.83 -148.45
CA ASP A 146 -57.58 -136.05 -147.63
C ASP A 146 -57.27 -136.18 -146.13
N SER A 147 -56.77 -137.34 -145.70
CA SER A 147 -56.27 -137.53 -144.34
C SER A 147 -55.00 -136.72 -144.06
N LEU A 148 -54.06 -136.70 -145.02
CA LEU A 148 -52.83 -135.90 -144.92
C LEU A 148 -53.13 -134.39 -144.95
N SER A 149 -54.11 -133.96 -145.76
CA SER A 149 -54.64 -132.60 -145.77
C SER A 149 -55.22 -132.22 -144.40
N SER A 150 -56.05 -133.10 -143.82
CA SER A 150 -56.60 -132.91 -142.47
C SER A 150 -55.52 -132.89 -141.38
N GLN A 151 -54.48 -133.72 -141.49
CA GLN A 151 -53.31 -133.64 -140.58
C GLN A 151 -52.53 -132.34 -140.73
N GLN A 152 -52.30 -131.87 -141.96
CA GLN A 152 -51.64 -130.60 -142.22
C GLN A 152 -52.45 -129.43 -141.63
N GLN A 153 -53.78 -129.46 -141.74
CA GLN A 153 -54.67 -128.48 -141.12
C GLN A 153 -54.59 -128.50 -139.58
N LEU A 154 -54.62 -129.68 -138.95
CA LEU A 154 -54.52 -129.80 -137.48
C LEU A 154 -53.15 -129.35 -136.95
N CYS A 155 -52.07 -129.69 -137.64
CA CYS A 155 -50.73 -129.17 -137.33
C CYS A 155 -50.64 -127.66 -137.52
N ALA A 156 -51.27 -127.10 -138.56
CA ALA A 156 -51.32 -125.66 -138.79
C ALA A 156 -52.09 -124.92 -137.68
N LEU A 157 -53.23 -125.45 -137.24
CA LEU A 157 -54.01 -124.90 -136.12
C LEU A 157 -53.21 -124.91 -134.81
N LEU A 158 -52.52 -126.01 -134.49
CA LEU A 158 -51.64 -126.10 -133.31
C LEU A 158 -50.50 -125.06 -133.37
N ILE A 159 -49.92 -124.84 -134.55
CA ILE A 159 -48.91 -123.80 -134.79
C ILE A 159 -49.51 -122.40 -134.70
N GLU A 160 -50.76 -122.19 -135.14
CA GLU A 160 -51.46 -120.92 -135.03
C GLU A 160 -51.79 -120.56 -133.57
N ASP A 161 -52.27 -121.52 -132.77
CA ASP A 161 -52.48 -121.37 -131.33
C ASP A 161 -51.18 -121.01 -130.60
N LYS A 162 -50.07 -121.69 -130.89
CA LYS A 162 -48.75 -121.32 -130.33
C LYS A 162 -48.29 -119.94 -130.78
N ASN A 163 -48.46 -119.58 -132.06
CA ASN A 163 -48.13 -118.24 -132.55
C ASN A 163 -49.03 -117.15 -131.94
N LYS A 164 -50.28 -117.47 -131.60
CA LYS A 164 -51.19 -116.58 -130.87
C LYS A 164 -50.71 -116.37 -129.43
N LEU A 165 -50.39 -117.44 -128.70
CA LEU A 165 -49.80 -117.34 -127.36
C LEU A 165 -48.49 -116.52 -127.37
N ILE A 166 -47.61 -116.75 -128.35
CA ILE A 166 -46.36 -115.98 -128.50
C ILE A 166 -46.66 -114.49 -128.70
N LYS A 167 -47.66 -114.12 -129.52
CA LYS A 167 -48.09 -112.73 -129.69
C LYS A 167 -48.67 -112.14 -128.41
N GLU A 168 -49.50 -112.88 -127.67
CA GLU A 168 -50.05 -112.44 -126.38
C GLU A 168 -48.93 -112.18 -125.36
N LEU A 169 -47.95 -113.08 -125.23
CA LEU A 169 -46.80 -112.93 -124.33
C LEU A 169 -45.88 -111.77 -124.75
N GLN A 170 -45.65 -111.57 -126.05
CA GLN A 170 -44.90 -110.42 -126.57
C GLN A 170 -45.62 -109.08 -126.34
N GLN A 171 -46.95 -109.08 -126.38
CA GLN A 171 -47.76 -107.92 -126.04
C GLN A 171 -47.75 -107.66 -124.52
N GLU A 172 -47.85 -108.71 -123.70
CA GLU A 172 -47.76 -108.61 -122.25
C GLU A 172 -46.39 -108.08 -121.78
N MET A 173 -45.31 -108.55 -122.40
CA MET A 173 -43.94 -108.03 -122.19
C MET A 173 -43.87 -106.52 -122.48
N LYS A 174 -44.31 -106.07 -123.66
CA LYS A 174 -44.35 -104.64 -124.01
C LYS A 174 -45.22 -103.82 -123.06
N LEU A 175 -46.35 -104.36 -122.62
CA LEU A 175 -47.21 -103.72 -121.63
C LEU A 175 -46.57 -103.66 -120.24
N SER A 176 -45.66 -104.59 -119.91
CA SER A 176 -44.84 -104.55 -118.69
C SER A 176 -43.75 -103.47 -118.79
N ASP A 177 -43.08 -103.36 -119.93
CA ASP A 177 -42.07 -102.33 -120.20
C ASP A 177 -42.71 -100.92 -120.17
N ASP A 178 -43.88 -100.77 -120.80
CA ASP A 178 -44.71 -99.55 -120.78
C ASP A 178 -45.17 -99.16 -119.37
N ARG A 179 -45.41 -100.13 -118.47
CA ARG A 179 -45.71 -99.85 -117.05
C ARG A 179 -44.45 -99.38 -116.35
N TYR A 180 -43.34 -100.11 -116.48
CA TYR A 180 -42.06 -99.76 -115.85
C TYR A 180 -41.58 -98.35 -116.22
N VAL A 181 -41.68 -97.95 -117.49
CA VAL A 181 -41.34 -96.58 -117.92
C VAL A 181 -42.28 -95.52 -117.34
N LYS A 182 -43.57 -95.82 -117.14
CA LYS A 182 -44.52 -94.91 -116.45
C LYS A 182 -44.25 -94.84 -114.95
N ASP A 183 -43.83 -95.94 -114.34
CA ASP A 183 -43.49 -96.02 -112.92
C ASP A 183 -42.19 -95.31 -112.59
N LEU A 184 -41.15 -95.43 -113.44
CA LEU A 184 -39.93 -94.62 -113.34
C LEU A 184 -40.21 -93.12 -113.46
N LYS A 185 -41.10 -92.71 -114.37
CA LYS A 185 -41.50 -91.30 -114.51
C LYS A 185 -42.21 -90.78 -113.26
N LYS A 186 -43.18 -91.54 -112.73
CA LYS A 186 -43.82 -91.20 -111.45
C LYS A 186 -42.82 -91.13 -110.30
N GLN A 187 -41.86 -92.07 -110.22
CA GLN A 187 -40.82 -92.05 -109.19
C GLN A 187 -39.89 -90.82 -109.32
N ALA A 188 -39.61 -90.34 -110.53
CA ALA A 188 -38.90 -89.07 -110.72
C ALA A 188 -39.76 -87.88 -110.27
N GLU A 189 -41.02 -87.81 -110.72
CA GLU A 189 -42.00 -86.79 -110.31
C GLU A 189 -42.19 -86.75 -108.77
N ASP A 190 -42.19 -87.90 -108.10
CA ASP A 190 -42.25 -88.04 -106.64
C ASP A 190 -40.99 -87.52 -105.95
N VAL A 191 -39.80 -87.79 -106.51
CA VAL A 191 -38.51 -87.34 -105.97
C VAL A 191 -38.32 -85.84 -106.18
N ASP A 192 -38.67 -85.31 -107.36
CA ASP A 192 -38.61 -83.88 -107.66
C ASP A 192 -39.55 -83.09 -106.73
N LEU A 193 -40.77 -83.58 -106.49
CA LEU A 193 -41.71 -83.00 -105.51
C LEU A 193 -41.20 -83.12 -104.06
N MET A 194 -40.45 -84.18 -103.73
CA MET A 194 -39.83 -84.33 -102.41
C MET A 194 -38.71 -83.30 -102.21
N ILE A 195 -37.88 -83.07 -103.24
CA ILE A 195 -36.84 -82.05 -103.24
C ILE A 195 -37.47 -80.65 -103.12
N GLU A 196 -38.50 -80.34 -103.90
CA GLU A 196 -39.23 -79.06 -103.83
C GLU A 196 -39.75 -78.78 -102.41
N ARG A 197 -40.43 -79.76 -101.78
CA ARG A 197 -40.91 -79.61 -100.40
C ARG A 197 -39.78 -79.52 -99.37
N MET A 198 -38.70 -80.27 -99.53
CA MET A 198 -37.55 -80.20 -98.62
C MET A 198 -36.85 -78.83 -98.73
N GLU A 199 -36.67 -78.32 -99.94
CA GLU A 199 -36.12 -76.97 -100.15
C GLU A 199 -37.01 -75.90 -99.52
N ASP A 200 -38.32 -75.95 -99.75
CA ASP A 200 -39.25 -74.95 -99.22
C ASP A 200 -39.42 -75.05 -97.70
N GLN A 201 -39.39 -76.25 -97.13
CA GLN A 201 -39.27 -76.47 -95.68
C GLN A 201 -37.98 -75.82 -95.15
N VAL A 202 -36.83 -76.00 -95.82
CA VAL A 202 -35.56 -75.40 -95.41
C VAL A 202 -35.59 -73.87 -95.53
N LYS A 203 -36.13 -73.31 -96.63
CA LYS A 203 -36.34 -71.85 -96.79
C LYS A 203 -37.22 -71.29 -95.67
N PHE A 204 -38.34 -71.95 -95.37
CA PHE A 204 -39.29 -71.53 -94.34
C PHE A 204 -38.73 -71.66 -92.91
N LEU A 205 -38.00 -72.75 -92.62
CA LEU A 205 -37.29 -72.92 -91.35
C LEU A 205 -36.20 -71.85 -91.17
N MET A 206 -35.38 -71.56 -92.19
CA MET A 206 -34.35 -70.53 -92.10
C MET A 206 -34.95 -69.13 -91.85
N GLY A 207 -36.06 -68.79 -92.50
CA GLY A 207 -36.81 -67.55 -92.22
C GLY A 207 -37.31 -67.53 -90.78
N SER A 208 -38.00 -68.58 -90.36
CA SER A 208 -38.57 -68.69 -89.00
C SER A 208 -37.50 -68.66 -87.90
N TYR A 209 -36.35 -69.32 -88.09
CA TYR A 209 -35.22 -69.23 -87.18
C TYR A 209 -34.70 -67.80 -87.04
N ARG A 210 -34.65 -67.05 -88.14
CA ARG A 210 -34.24 -65.65 -88.12
C ARG A 210 -35.24 -64.78 -87.38
N ASP A 211 -36.52 -64.92 -87.69
CA ASP A 211 -37.59 -64.13 -87.05
C ASP A 211 -37.70 -64.42 -85.53
N GLU A 212 -37.43 -65.66 -85.10
CA GLU A 212 -37.37 -66.02 -83.68
C GLU A 212 -36.09 -65.52 -83.00
N LEU A 213 -34.92 -65.57 -83.67
CA LEU A 213 -33.68 -64.99 -83.15
C LEU A 213 -33.78 -63.47 -83.01
N ASP A 214 -34.33 -62.78 -84.00
CA ASP A 214 -34.56 -61.33 -83.97
C ASP A 214 -35.54 -60.97 -82.82
N GLN A 215 -36.59 -61.77 -82.57
CA GLN A 215 -37.47 -61.61 -81.40
C GLN A 215 -36.73 -61.81 -80.07
N ILE A 216 -35.88 -62.84 -79.95
CA ILE A 216 -35.06 -63.10 -78.77
C ILE A 216 -34.11 -61.92 -78.51
N GLU A 217 -33.38 -61.45 -79.52
CA GLU A 217 -32.46 -60.31 -79.37
C GLU A 217 -33.21 -59.03 -78.95
N ASN A 218 -34.34 -58.72 -79.60
CA ASN A 218 -35.19 -57.59 -79.21
C ASN A 218 -35.67 -57.67 -77.74
N SER A 219 -35.95 -58.88 -77.22
CA SER A 219 -36.35 -59.08 -75.82
C SER A 219 -35.20 -58.80 -74.84
N PHE A 220 -33.97 -59.26 -75.15
CA PHE A 220 -32.77 -58.97 -74.36
C PHE A 220 -32.35 -57.50 -74.44
N GLU A 221 -32.44 -56.87 -75.61
CA GLU A 221 -32.24 -55.43 -75.80
C GLU A 221 -33.21 -54.61 -74.94
N HIS A 222 -34.49 -55.00 -74.90
CA HIS A 222 -35.51 -54.33 -74.11
C HIS A 222 -35.24 -54.44 -72.60
N GLU A 223 -34.86 -55.62 -72.10
CA GLU A 223 -34.46 -55.80 -70.70
C GLU A 223 -33.20 -55.01 -70.36
N ARG A 224 -32.17 -55.06 -71.23
CA ARG A 224 -30.94 -54.27 -71.09
C ARG A 224 -31.26 -52.77 -71.02
N LYS A 225 -32.21 -52.28 -71.82
CA LYS A 225 -32.68 -50.89 -71.83
C LYS A 225 -33.42 -50.53 -70.54
N ILE A 226 -34.25 -51.43 -69.99
CA ILE A 226 -34.88 -51.25 -68.67
C ILE A 226 -33.82 -51.19 -67.56
N LEU A 227 -32.87 -52.12 -67.54
CA LEU A 227 -31.81 -52.18 -66.53
C LEU A 227 -30.91 -50.93 -66.58
N LEU A 228 -30.48 -50.51 -67.78
CA LEU A 228 -29.68 -49.31 -67.97
C LEU A 228 -30.43 -48.03 -67.58
N THR A 229 -31.71 -47.89 -67.95
CA THR A 229 -32.51 -46.71 -67.56
C THR A 229 -32.85 -46.71 -66.06
N GLY A 230 -33.06 -47.87 -65.44
CA GLY A 230 -33.22 -48.01 -63.99
C GLY A 230 -31.96 -47.62 -63.21
N ASN A 231 -30.79 -48.14 -63.62
CA ASN A 231 -29.51 -47.80 -63.01
C ASN A 231 -29.13 -46.33 -63.24
N ARG A 232 -29.40 -45.79 -64.43
CA ARG A 232 -29.24 -44.36 -64.72
C ARG A 232 -30.09 -43.49 -63.81
N LYS A 233 -31.39 -43.81 -63.62
CA LYS A 233 -32.27 -43.08 -62.70
C LYS A 233 -31.76 -43.12 -61.25
N LYS A 234 -31.28 -44.28 -60.76
CA LYS A 234 -30.65 -44.39 -59.43
C LYS A 234 -29.41 -43.51 -59.31
N TRP A 235 -28.55 -43.47 -60.32
CA TRP A 235 -27.37 -42.61 -60.34
C TRP A 235 -27.74 -41.12 -60.39
N GLU A 236 -28.71 -40.73 -61.24
CA GLU A 236 -29.23 -39.36 -61.32
C GLU A 236 -29.86 -38.92 -59.99
N GLN A 237 -30.53 -39.82 -59.27
CA GLN A 237 -31.03 -39.60 -57.91
C GLN A 237 -29.88 -39.40 -56.91
N TYR A 238 -28.90 -40.31 -56.81
CA TYR A 238 -27.78 -40.14 -55.88
C TYR A 238 -26.96 -38.86 -56.17
N MET A 239 -26.79 -38.51 -57.44
CA MET A 239 -26.16 -37.25 -57.85
C MET A 239 -27.02 -36.03 -57.50
N LYS A 240 -28.35 -36.15 -57.47
CA LYS A 240 -29.23 -35.09 -56.94
C LYS A 240 -29.11 -34.99 -55.42
N GLU A 241 -29.28 -36.09 -54.69
CA GLU A 241 -29.14 -36.13 -53.22
C GLU A 241 -27.79 -35.61 -52.74
N ARG A 242 -26.71 -35.88 -53.49
CA ARG A 242 -25.39 -35.30 -53.25
C ARG A 242 -25.40 -33.78 -53.40
N ARG A 243 -25.92 -33.24 -54.51
CA ARG A 243 -26.00 -31.78 -54.76
C ARG A 243 -26.91 -31.09 -53.75
N ASP A 244 -28.03 -31.69 -53.39
CA ASP A 244 -28.96 -31.19 -52.37
C ASP A 244 -28.24 -31.09 -50.99
N LYS A 245 -27.41 -32.09 -50.64
CA LYS A 245 -26.55 -32.06 -49.44
C LYS A 245 -25.39 -31.07 -49.55
N GLU A 246 -24.76 -30.91 -50.71
CA GLU A 246 -23.70 -29.92 -50.94
C GLU A 246 -24.26 -28.48 -50.82
N LEU A 247 -25.47 -28.24 -51.34
CA LEU A 247 -26.19 -26.97 -51.20
C LEU A 247 -26.55 -26.67 -49.74
N GLU A 248 -27.13 -27.64 -48.99
CA GLU A 248 -27.44 -27.46 -47.57
C GLU A 248 -26.18 -27.16 -46.74
N ASN A 249 -25.07 -27.85 -47.01
CA ASN A 249 -23.77 -27.55 -46.37
C ASN A 249 -23.25 -26.13 -46.68
N VAL A 250 -23.53 -25.59 -47.87
CA VAL A 250 -23.20 -24.20 -48.22
C VAL A 250 -24.14 -23.22 -47.53
N MET A 251 -25.45 -23.50 -47.48
CA MET A 251 -26.43 -22.67 -46.76
C MET A 251 -26.16 -22.63 -45.25
N GLN A 252 -25.73 -23.73 -44.64
CA GLN A 252 -25.29 -23.79 -43.23
C GLN A 252 -23.93 -23.12 -42.97
N ARG A 253 -23.13 -22.85 -44.01
CA ARG A 253 -21.94 -22.00 -43.90
C ARG A 253 -22.33 -20.52 -44.03
N MET A 254 -23.20 -20.19 -44.99
CA MET A 254 -23.72 -18.84 -45.22
C MET A 254 -24.42 -18.29 -43.97
N LYS A 255 -25.37 -19.04 -43.39
CA LYS A 255 -26.06 -18.66 -42.14
C LYS A 255 -25.10 -18.36 -40.99
N ARG A 256 -24.05 -19.18 -40.81
CA ARG A 256 -23.04 -18.94 -39.76
C ARG A 256 -22.16 -17.71 -40.05
N VAL A 257 -21.89 -17.39 -41.31
CA VAL A 257 -21.22 -16.13 -41.67
C VAL A 257 -22.13 -14.95 -41.39
N GLU A 258 -23.41 -15.01 -41.74
CA GLU A 258 -24.42 -13.99 -41.41
C GLU A 258 -24.54 -13.79 -39.88
N GLU A 259 -24.60 -14.88 -39.10
CA GLU A 259 -24.57 -14.88 -37.63
C GLU A 259 -23.29 -14.20 -37.09
N TYR A 260 -22.10 -14.52 -37.62
CA TYR A 260 -20.85 -13.88 -37.22
C TYR A 260 -20.75 -12.42 -37.65
N GLU A 261 -21.32 -12.02 -38.79
CA GLU A 261 -21.37 -10.63 -39.23
C GLU A 261 -22.28 -9.79 -38.32
N VAL A 262 -23.43 -10.34 -37.91
CA VAL A 262 -24.32 -9.72 -36.91
C VAL A 262 -23.62 -9.58 -35.56
N LEU A 263 -22.99 -10.64 -35.05
CA LEU A 263 -22.24 -10.62 -33.79
C LEU A 263 -21.06 -9.63 -33.81
N LEU A 264 -20.33 -9.57 -34.92
CA LEU A 264 -19.23 -8.61 -35.10
C LEU A 264 -19.74 -7.17 -35.18
N GLN A 265 -20.93 -6.95 -35.75
CA GLN A 265 -21.56 -5.64 -35.79
C GLN A 265 -22.12 -5.21 -34.43
N GLN A 266 -22.64 -6.15 -33.64
CA GLN A 266 -23.05 -5.93 -32.24
C GLN A 266 -21.84 -5.54 -31.37
N LEU A 267 -20.75 -6.32 -31.44
CA LEU A 267 -19.51 -6.01 -30.70
C LEU A 267 -18.96 -4.62 -31.06
N ARG A 268 -18.99 -4.23 -32.35
CA ARG A 268 -18.60 -2.88 -32.79
C ARG A 268 -19.48 -1.77 -32.21
N THR A 269 -20.77 -2.01 -31.99
CA THR A 269 -21.65 -1.05 -31.33
C THR A 269 -21.39 -1.00 -29.83
N GLU A 270 -21.16 -2.15 -29.18
CA GLU A 270 -20.80 -2.25 -27.76
C GLU A 270 -19.46 -1.54 -27.48
N ASP A 271 -18.40 -1.84 -28.24
CA ASP A 271 -17.09 -1.17 -28.18
C ASP A 271 -17.22 0.37 -28.34
N ALA A 272 -18.08 0.82 -29.25
CA ALA A 272 -18.32 2.24 -29.49
C ALA A 272 -19.13 2.91 -28.37
N GLU A 273 -20.10 2.20 -27.78
CA GLU A 273 -20.86 2.67 -26.62
C GLU A 273 -20.00 2.71 -25.35
N GLU A 274 -19.14 1.71 -25.11
CA GLU A 274 -18.14 1.73 -24.04
C GLU A 274 -17.14 2.87 -24.22
N TYR A 275 -16.59 3.05 -25.42
CA TYR A 275 -15.71 4.18 -25.72
C TYR A 275 -16.39 5.52 -25.47
N ASN A 276 -17.63 5.71 -25.94
CA ASN A 276 -18.39 6.94 -25.70
C ASN A 276 -18.68 7.15 -24.20
N MET A 277 -19.02 6.09 -23.46
CA MET A 277 -19.22 6.15 -22.01
C MET A 277 -17.93 6.52 -21.26
N ILE A 278 -16.79 5.93 -21.62
CA ILE A 278 -15.48 6.24 -21.02
C ILE A 278 -15.08 7.68 -21.36
N LYS A 279 -15.27 8.10 -22.61
CA LYS A 279 -15.02 9.46 -23.06
C LYS A 279 -15.87 10.47 -22.28
N ILE A 280 -17.18 10.24 -22.14
CA ILE A 280 -18.08 11.12 -21.37
C ILE A 280 -17.61 11.24 -19.92
N LYS A 281 -17.21 10.13 -19.27
CA LYS A 281 -16.67 10.15 -17.90
C LYS A 281 -15.41 11.03 -17.81
N LEU A 282 -14.44 10.82 -18.70
CA LEU A 282 -13.20 11.61 -18.74
C LEU A 282 -13.47 13.09 -19.06
N ASP A 283 -14.36 13.39 -20.01
CA ASP A 283 -14.77 14.76 -20.35
C ASP A 283 -15.44 15.44 -19.13
N THR A 284 -16.22 14.71 -18.32
CA THR A 284 -16.79 15.24 -17.06
C THR A 284 -15.76 15.39 -15.94
N ASP A 285 -14.82 14.46 -15.79
CA ASP A 285 -13.75 14.57 -14.79
C ASP A 285 -12.83 15.77 -15.10
N VAL A 286 -12.53 16.01 -16.38
CA VAL A 286 -11.81 17.22 -16.83
C VAL A 286 -12.61 18.48 -16.49
N GLN A 287 -13.91 18.54 -16.77
CA GLN A 287 -14.75 19.69 -16.41
C GLN A 287 -14.78 19.95 -14.90
N ILE A 288 -14.83 18.89 -14.07
CA ILE A 288 -14.79 19.00 -12.61
C ILE A 288 -13.42 19.53 -12.14
N LEU A 289 -12.32 19.03 -12.70
CA LEU A 289 -10.96 19.49 -12.40
C LEU A 289 -10.72 20.94 -12.85
N GLU A 290 -11.25 21.34 -14.01
CA GLU A 290 -11.23 22.74 -14.47
C GLU A 290 -12.04 23.64 -13.53
N GLN A 291 -13.22 23.21 -13.09
CA GLN A 291 -14.03 23.96 -12.12
C GLN A 291 -13.31 24.11 -10.77
N GLN A 292 -12.71 23.04 -10.25
CA GLN A 292 -11.89 23.09 -9.03
C GLN A 292 -10.67 24.01 -9.19
N LEU A 293 -9.99 23.96 -10.35
CA LEU A 293 -8.88 24.85 -10.66
C LEU A 293 -9.31 26.33 -10.73
N GLN A 294 -10.49 26.62 -11.28
CA GLN A 294 -11.06 27.98 -11.31
C GLN A 294 -11.44 28.46 -9.90
N GLN A 295 -12.10 27.63 -9.09
CA GLN A 295 -12.41 27.92 -7.68
C GLN A 295 -11.13 28.18 -6.87
N MET A 296 -10.09 27.34 -7.05
CA MET A 296 -8.80 27.50 -6.38
C MET A 296 -8.06 28.77 -6.84
N LYS A 297 -8.13 29.14 -8.12
CA LYS A 297 -7.61 30.44 -8.61
C LYS A 297 -8.31 31.62 -7.94
N ALA A 298 -9.63 31.58 -7.82
CA ALA A 298 -10.41 32.63 -7.17
C ALA A 298 -10.11 32.74 -5.67
N THR A 299 -9.95 31.63 -4.94
CA THR A 299 -9.57 31.66 -3.52
C THR A 299 -8.12 32.13 -3.32
N TYR A 300 -7.18 31.77 -4.21
CA TYR A 300 -5.83 32.33 -4.19
C TYR A 300 -5.80 33.83 -4.48
N GLN A 301 -6.57 34.33 -5.46
CA GLN A 301 -6.70 35.77 -5.72
C GLN A 301 -7.25 36.51 -4.50
N LEU A 302 -8.35 36.03 -3.92
CA LEU A 302 -8.93 36.62 -2.70
C LEU A 302 -7.95 36.59 -1.50
N ASN A 303 -7.14 35.53 -1.37
CA ASN A 303 -6.14 35.43 -0.31
C ASN A 303 -4.89 36.29 -0.59
N GLN A 304 -4.53 36.52 -1.86
CA GLN A 304 -3.51 37.48 -2.27
C GLN A 304 -3.95 38.92 -1.96
N GLU A 305 -5.21 39.29 -2.26
CA GLU A 305 -5.79 40.59 -1.90
C GLU A 305 -5.83 40.80 -0.39
N LYS A 306 -6.24 39.79 0.40
CA LYS A 306 -6.16 39.82 1.87
C LYS A 306 -4.72 39.99 2.38
N LEU A 307 -3.76 39.31 1.77
CA LEU A 307 -2.36 39.39 2.17
C LEU A 307 -1.76 40.76 1.84
N GLU A 308 -2.06 41.31 0.66
CA GLU A 308 -1.68 42.67 0.26
C GLU A 308 -2.32 43.72 1.18
N TYR A 309 -3.61 43.59 1.52
CA TYR A 309 -4.27 44.44 2.52
C TYR A 309 -3.59 44.35 3.89
N ASN A 310 -3.33 43.14 4.40
CA ASN A 310 -2.64 42.94 5.66
C ASN A 310 -1.21 43.51 5.63
N PHE A 311 -0.50 43.39 4.52
CA PHE A 311 0.82 43.99 4.31
C PHE A 311 0.74 45.52 4.31
N GLN A 312 -0.26 46.13 3.66
CA GLN A 312 -0.46 47.57 3.68
C GLN A 312 -0.82 48.08 5.09
N VAL A 313 -1.65 47.36 5.85
CA VAL A 313 -1.95 47.68 7.26
C VAL A 313 -0.71 47.56 8.14
N LEU A 314 0.07 46.49 8.01
CA LEU A 314 1.34 46.32 8.74
C LEU A 314 2.35 47.41 8.37
N LYS A 315 2.47 47.75 7.08
CA LYS A 315 3.33 48.84 6.59
C LYS A 315 2.90 50.19 7.15
N LYS A 316 1.59 50.49 7.20
CA LYS A 316 1.07 51.71 7.85
C LYS A 316 1.41 51.74 9.34
N ARG A 317 1.19 50.61 10.04
CA ARG A 317 1.58 50.46 11.44
C ARG A 317 3.08 50.62 11.65
N ASP A 318 3.93 50.21 10.72
CA ASP A 318 5.38 50.38 10.81
C ASP A 318 5.88 51.78 10.41
N GLU A 319 5.19 52.47 9.50
CA GLU A 319 5.36 53.91 9.28
C GLU A 319 5.01 54.69 10.58
N GLU A 320 3.89 54.37 11.23
CA GLU A 320 3.47 54.93 12.52
C GLU A 320 4.41 54.55 13.68
N ASN A 321 4.86 53.29 13.78
CA ASN A 321 5.86 52.85 14.74
C ASN A 321 7.18 53.59 14.52
N THR A 322 7.57 53.84 13.27
CA THR A 322 8.81 54.55 12.93
C THR A 322 8.71 56.04 13.28
N ILE A 323 7.56 56.67 13.00
CA ILE A 323 7.26 58.03 13.47
C ILE A 323 7.32 58.07 15.01
N THR A 324 6.67 57.13 15.70
CA THR A 324 6.65 57.05 17.16
C THR A 324 8.03 56.81 17.76
N LYS A 325 8.83 55.88 17.20
CA LYS A 325 10.24 55.66 17.55
C LYS A 325 11.07 56.92 17.31
N SER A 326 10.82 57.69 16.24
CA SER A 326 11.51 58.96 15.99
C SER A 326 11.12 60.06 17.00
N GLN A 327 9.87 60.09 17.47
CA GLN A 327 9.41 61.03 18.50
C GLN A 327 9.99 60.65 19.87
N GLN A 328 9.97 59.37 20.23
CA GLN A 328 10.58 58.85 21.45
C GLN A 328 12.09 59.06 21.44
N LYS A 329 12.80 58.78 20.34
CA LYS A 329 14.24 59.08 20.20
C LYS A 329 14.51 60.57 20.38
N ARG A 330 13.72 61.46 19.75
CA ARG A 330 13.79 62.92 19.97
C ARG A 330 13.42 63.37 21.39
N LYS A 331 12.66 62.57 22.16
CA LYS A 331 12.39 62.81 23.59
C LYS A 331 13.55 62.34 24.46
N ILE A 332 14.13 61.18 24.15
CA ILE A 332 15.32 60.62 24.81
C ILE A 332 16.52 61.55 24.63
N THR A 333 16.81 62.04 23.42
CA THR A 333 17.88 63.03 23.18
C THR A 333 17.68 64.27 24.04
N ARG A 334 16.50 64.90 24.02
CA ARG A 334 16.19 66.06 24.89
C ARG A 334 16.35 65.77 26.38
N LEU A 335 16.00 64.56 26.84
CA LEU A 335 16.21 64.16 28.24
C LEU A 335 17.70 63.91 28.54
N GLN A 336 18.47 63.36 27.60
CA GLN A 336 19.93 63.24 27.72
C GLN A 336 20.62 64.60 27.70
N ASP A 337 20.14 65.56 26.91
CA ASP A 337 20.62 66.95 26.92
C ASP A 337 20.32 67.61 28.28
N VAL A 338 19.13 67.41 28.85
CA VAL A 338 18.81 67.88 30.21
C VAL A 338 19.69 67.20 31.26
N VAL A 339 19.90 65.89 31.19
CA VAL A 339 20.77 65.15 32.11
C VAL A 339 22.23 65.60 31.99
N ASN A 340 22.72 65.87 30.78
CA ASN A 340 24.08 66.37 30.55
C ASN A 340 24.24 67.81 31.04
N ASN A 341 23.25 68.68 30.81
CA ASN A 341 23.23 70.03 31.38
C ASN A 341 23.17 70.01 32.92
N LEU A 342 22.43 69.07 33.53
CA LEU A 342 22.41 68.88 34.98
C LEU A 342 23.76 68.35 35.49
N LYS A 343 24.39 67.38 34.80
CA LYS A 343 25.75 66.92 35.12
C LYS A 343 26.79 68.04 35.04
N ILE A 344 26.73 68.90 34.02
CA ILE A 344 27.60 70.08 33.88
C ILE A 344 27.35 71.07 35.02
N LYS A 345 26.09 71.32 35.40
CA LYS A 345 25.76 72.15 36.56
C LYS A 345 26.29 71.56 37.87
N CYS A 346 26.11 70.27 38.12
CA CYS A 346 26.67 69.60 39.29
C CYS A 346 28.20 69.65 39.31
N ALA A 347 28.86 69.39 38.18
CA ALA A 347 30.33 69.48 38.08
C ALA A 347 30.85 70.91 38.32
N ASN A 348 30.13 71.93 37.84
CA ASN A 348 30.45 73.33 38.13
C ASN A 348 30.20 73.68 39.61
N GLN A 349 29.12 73.19 40.21
CA GLN A 349 28.82 73.36 41.63
C GLN A 349 29.88 72.68 42.52
N GLU A 350 30.26 71.43 42.20
CA GLU A 350 31.36 70.72 42.84
C GLU A 350 32.70 71.42 42.67
N LYS A 351 32.96 72.02 41.51
CA LYS A 351 34.17 72.80 41.26
C LYS A 351 34.16 74.06 42.13
N GLN A 352 33.08 74.84 42.10
CA GLN A 352 32.94 76.05 42.92
C GLN A 352 33.10 75.72 44.40
N SER A 353 32.40 74.71 44.92
CA SER A 353 32.53 74.32 46.32
C SER A 353 33.89 73.68 46.65
N ARG A 354 34.63 73.13 45.69
CA ARG A 354 36.05 72.76 45.87
C ARG A 354 36.95 73.99 45.95
N GLU A 355 36.75 74.99 45.10
CA GLU A 355 37.49 76.26 45.13
C GLU A 355 37.18 77.07 46.40
N GLU A 356 35.93 77.09 46.87
CA GLU A 356 35.52 77.67 48.16
C GLU A 356 36.16 76.94 49.34
N ASN A 357 36.14 75.60 49.36
CA ASN A 357 36.83 74.82 50.41
C ASN A 357 38.36 74.97 50.37
N GLN A 358 38.96 75.11 49.18
CA GLN A 358 40.38 75.40 49.03
C GLN A 358 40.71 76.78 49.64
N ASN A 359 39.98 77.82 49.25
CA ASN A 359 40.14 79.18 49.79
C ASN A 359 39.93 79.21 51.33
N LEU A 360 38.92 78.50 51.85
CA LEU A 360 38.69 78.36 53.29
C LEU A 360 39.81 77.59 54.00
N THR A 361 40.44 76.62 53.33
CA THR A 361 41.59 75.87 53.86
C THR A 361 42.86 76.74 53.86
N ASP A 362 43.07 77.56 52.84
CA ASP A 362 44.19 78.48 52.74
C ASP A 362 44.05 79.64 53.75
N ASP A 363 42.82 80.14 53.96
CA ASP A 363 42.49 81.08 55.04
C ASP A 363 42.64 80.45 56.43
N TYR A 364 42.17 79.21 56.63
CA TYR A 364 42.31 78.48 57.89
C TYR A 364 43.79 78.19 58.22
N THR A 365 44.60 77.80 57.24
CA THR A 365 46.05 77.59 57.44
C THR A 365 46.78 78.92 57.66
N ARG A 366 46.39 80.01 56.99
CA ARG A 366 46.90 81.37 57.28
C ARG A 366 46.59 81.79 58.72
N ILE A 367 45.35 81.60 59.19
CA ILE A 367 44.93 81.89 60.57
C ILE A 367 45.66 80.96 61.56
N MET A 368 45.85 79.67 61.24
CA MET A 368 46.61 78.75 62.10
C MET A 368 48.10 79.12 62.17
N GLN A 369 48.70 79.63 61.09
CA GLN A 369 50.06 80.16 61.10
C GLN A 369 50.16 81.42 61.96
N GLN A 370 49.20 82.35 61.84
CA GLN A 370 49.10 83.53 62.71
C GLN A 370 48.93 83.13 64.18
N TYR A 371 48.07 82.14 64.49
CA TYR A 371 47.88 81.60 65.83
C TYR A 371 49.14 80.91 66.38
N LYS A 372 49.85 80.10 65.57
CA LYS A 372 51.14 79.50 65.94
C LYS A 372 52.22 80.57 66.19
N HIS A 373 52.23 81.66 65.42
CA HIS A 373 53.13 82.79 65.65
C HIS A 373 52.77 83.57 66.93
N MET A 374 51.47 83.77 67.18
CA MET A 374 50.97 84.37 68.43
C MET A 374 51.36 83.50 69.64
N GLN A 375 51.16 82.18 69.57
CA GLN A 375 51.52 81.24 70.64
C GLN A 375 53.05 81.17 70.85
N LYS A 376 53.85 81.30 69.79
CA LYS A 376 55.32 81.46 69.91
C LYS A 376 55.68 82.77 70.62
N LYS A 377 55.07 83.90 70.23
CA LYS A 377 55.25 85.20 70.92
C LYS A 377 54.84 85.13 72.39
N MET A 378 53.70 84.53 72.70
CA MET A 378 53.19 84.41 74.08
C MET A 378 54.14 83.59 74.96
N ARG A 379 54.69 82.46 74.47
CA ARG A 379 55.76 81.73 75.18
C ARG A 379 57.05 82.54 75.30
N HIS A 380 57.42 83.31 74.28
CA HIS A 380 58.63 84.12 74.29
C HIS A 380 58.53 85.28 75.29
N PHE A 381 57.38 85.96 75.37
CA PHE A 381 57.11 86.98 76.38
C PHE A 381 57.12 86.37 77.77
N ALA A 382 56.38 85.29 78.04
CA ALA A 382 56.41 84.63 79.35
C ALA A 382 57.83 84.22 79.81
N ALA A 383 58.70 83.79 78.88
CA ALA A 383 60.10 83.49 79.17
C ALA A 383 60.99 84.75 79.38
N ILE A 384 60.72 85.85 78.66
CA ILE A 384 61.38 87.15 78.89
C ILE A 384 60.94 87.71 80.25
N ASP A 385 59.64 87.73 80.53
CA ASP A 385 59.08 88.35 81.72
C ASP A 385 59.51 87.60 82.99
N ALA A 386 59.59 86.27 82.95
CA ALA A 386 60.18 85.47 84.03
C ALA A 386 61.66 85.80 84.26
N LYS A 387 62.48 85.81 83.20
CA LYS A 387 63.92 86.15 83.30
C LYS A 387 64.14 87.59 83.79
N LYS A 388 63.29 88.52 83.36
CA LYS A 388 63.36 89.94 83.72
C LYS A 388 62.88 90.19 85.15
N PHE A 389 61.93 89.41 85.65
CA PHE A 389 61.54 89.39 87.06
C PHE A 389 62.70 88.87 87.93
N GLU A 390 63.34 87.76 87.52
CA GLU A 390 64.50 87.18 88.20
C GLU A 390 65.71 88.13 88.23
N GLU A 391 66.00 88.81 87.12
CA GLU A 391 67.03 89.87 87.04
C GLU A 391 66.73 91.07 87.94
N VAL A 392 65.48 91.56 87.97
CA VAL A 392 65.08 92.70 88.81
C VAL A 392 65.06 92.33 90.29
N TRP A 393 64.65 91.10 90.63
CA TRP A 393 64.70 90.59 92.00
C TRP A 393 66.14 90.62 92.54
N LEU A 394 67.08 90.00 91.81
CA LEU A 394 68.49 89.95 92.19
C LEU A 394 69.13 91.34 92.26
N MET A 395 68.83 92.23 91.31
CA MET A 395 69.34 93.62 91.31
C MET A 395 68.88 94.40 92.55
N ASN A 396 67.58 94.36 92.87
CA ASN A 396 67.04 95.03 94.05
C ASN A 396 67.61 94.42 95.35
N GLU A 397 67.82 93.10 95.36
CA GLU A 397 68.38 92.38 96.50
C GLU A 397 69.86 92.77 96.76
N GLU A 398 70.66 92.98 95.71
CA GLU A 398 72.02 93.53 95.81
C GLU A 398 72.03 95.00 96.26
N GLU A 399 71.15 95.87 95.70
CA GLU A 399 71.08 97.28 96.09
C GLU A 399 70.73 97.47 97.56
N VAL A 400 69.75 96.71 98.09
CA VAL A 400 69.35 96.81 99.50
C VAL A 400 70.43 96.24 100.42
N LYS A 401 71.12 95.16 100.06
CA LYS A 401 72.30 94.67 100.80
C LYS A 401 73.41 95.75 100.88
N ALA A 402 73.66 96.46 99.78
CA ALA A 402 74.67 97.53 99.74
C ALA A 402 74.26 98.79 100.54
N LEU A 403 72.95 99.11 100.60
CA LEU A 403 72.43 100.18 101.46
C LEU A 403 72.52 99.83 102.95
N VAL A 404 72.25 98.58 103.31
CA VAL A 404 72.37 98.08 104.69
C VAL A 404 73.82 98.14 105.20
N GLU A 405 74.81 97.71 104.40
CA GLU A 405 76.23 97.87 104.76
C GLU A 405 76.61 99.34 104.98
N LYS A 406 76.21 100.25 104.07
CA LYS A 406 76.46 101.69 104.22
C LYS A 406 75.85 102.26 105.50
N ALA A 407 74.62 101.87 105.82
CA ALA A 407 73.92 102.33 107.01
C ALA A 407 74.67 101.90 108.29
N LEU A 408 75.11 100.65 108.36
CA LEU A 408 75.94 100.13 109.45
C LEU A 408 77.29 100.86 109.57
N ASP A 409 77.96 101.16 108.45
CA ASP A 409 79.22 101.91 108.46
C ASP A 409 79.03 103.39 108.87
N THR A 410 77.91 104.04 108.52
CA THR A 410 77.61 105.38 109.05
C THR A 410 77.33 105.36 110.55
N ASP A 411 76.66 104.32 111.07
CA ASP A 411 76.44 104.16 112.50
C ASP A 411 77.75 104.04 113.28
N ARG A 412 78.69 103.25 112.75
CA ARG A 412 80.05 103.12 113.29
C ARG A 412 80.77 104.46 113.35
N LEU A 413 80.78 105.19 112.23
CA LEU A 413 81.52 106.44 112.08
C LEU A 413 80.99 107.52 113.04
N VAL A 414 79.67 107.58 113.27
CA VAL A 414 79.04 108.45 114.27
C VAL A 414 79.45 108.08 115.71
N HIS A 415 79.39 106.80 116.08
CA HIS A 415 79.76 106.35 117.43
C HIS A 415 81.25 106.58 117.72
N GLU A 416 82.13 106.22 116.80
CA GLU A 416 83.58 106.31 116.95
C GLU A 416 84.07 107.77 116.97
N GLN A 417 83.61 108.63 116.05
CA GLN A 417 84.20 109.97 115.86
C GLN A 417 83.49 111.11 116.61
N GLN A 418 82.17 111.05 116.77
CA GLN A 418 81.38 112.16 117.35
C GLN A 418 81.05 111.95 118.83
N LEU A 419 80.86 110.69 119.26
CA LEU A 419 80.52 110.35 120.64
C LEU A 419 81.72 109.88 121.47
N GLY A 420 82.83 109.50 120.84
CA GLY A 420 84.02 108.96 121.52
C GLY A 420 83.77 107.60 122.18
N LEU A 421 82.79 106.83 121.68
CA LEU A 421 82.36 105.54 122.22
C LEU A 421 82.81 104.40 121.29
N ALA A 422 83.18 103.26 121.88
CA ALA A 422 83.48 102.05 121.10
C ALA A 422 82.19 101.46 120.51
N TRP A 423 82.18 101.22 119.20
CA TRP A 423 81.01 100.71 118.47
C TRP A 423 80.93 99.17 118.43
N GLN A 424 79.73 98.63 118.20
CA GLN A 424 79.46 97.20 118.01
C GLN A 424 78.38 96.96 116.94
N ARG A 425 78.55 95.90 116.13
CA ARG A 425 77.72 95.57 114.95
C ARG A 425 76.67 94.49 115.24
N PRO A 426 75.43 94.59 114.72
CA PRO A 426 74.38 93.55 114.85
C PRO A 426 74.61 92.26 114.03
N SER A 427 73.75 91.26 114.24
CA SER A 427 73.77 89.94 113.57
C SER A 427 72.66 89.79 112.53
N MET A 428 72.93 89.11 111.41
CA MET A 428 72.15 89.17 110.16
C MET A 428 72.00 87.78 109.50
N ALA A 429 71.03 86.96 109.94
CA ALA A 429 70.95 85.54 109.56
C ALA A 429 69.90 85.18 108.47
N PHE A 430 69.05 86.12 108.02
CA PHE A 430 67.97 85.83 107.07
C PHE A 430 68.39 85.86 105.59
N MET A 431 69.66 86.16 105.30
CA MET A 431 70.17 86.61 104.00
C MET A 431 70.59 85.48 103.03
N GLU A 432 70.16 84.23 103.28
CA GLU A 432 70.76 83.00 102.70
C GLU A 432 69.83 82.13 101.79
N ARG A 433 68.70 82.62 101.25
CA ARG A 433 67.72 81.79 100.48
C ARG A 433 67.16 82.43 99.18
N CYS A 434 66.89 81.62 98.12
CA CYS A 434 66.25 82.03 96.84
C CYS A 434 65.51 80.85 96.07
N GLY A 435 64.22 80.94 95.62
CA GLY A 435 63.59 80.16 94.46
C GLY A 435 62.28 79.25 94.60
N PRO A 436 61.49 78.85 93.51
CA PRO A 436 60.09 78.19 93.48
C PRO A 436 59.76 76.87 92.59
N LEU A 437 58.51 76.22 92.52
CA LEU A 437 58.12 74.80 91.97
C LEU A 437 56.64 74.44 91.38
N GLN A 438 56.28 73.26 90.66
CA GLN A 438 54.86 72.67 90.30
C GLN A 438 54.62 71.23 89.50
N PRO A 439 53.38 70.57 89.30
CA PRO A 439 53.05 69.13 88.77
C PRO A 439 51.87 68.75 87.69
N GLN A 440 51.43 67.44 87.41
CA GLN A 440 50.48 66.92 86.25
C GLN A 440 49.65 65.49 86.33
N ARG A 441 48.65 65.07 85.43
CA ARG A 441 47.87 63.70 85.30
C ARG A 441 47.12 63.20 83.92
N GLN A 442 46.24 62.12 83.82
CA GLN A 442 45.76 61.28 82.57
C GLN A 442 44.26 60.62 82.41
N ALA A 443 43.87 59.68 81.43
CA ALA A 443 42.46 59.24 80.92
C ALA A 443 42.07 57.74 80.37
N GLN A 444 40.95 57.42 79.58
CA GLN A 444 40.20 56.04 79.38
C GLN A 444 39.63 55.42 77.95
N LYS A 445 38.44 54.67 77.79
CA LYS A 445 38.07 53.56 76.73
C LYS A 445 36.55 53.31 76.14
N THR A 446 36.20 52.24 75.28
CA THR A 446 34.86 51.94 74.51
C THR A 446 34.38 50.43 74.18
N ALA A 447 33.42 50.14 73.22
CA ALA A 447 32.35 49.08 73.26
C ALA A 447 32.16 47.87 72.26
N HIS A 448 32.91 47.64 71.15
CA HIS A 448 32.67 46.53 70.15
C HIS A 448 32.65 45.08 70.74
N GLN A 449 33.01 44.90 72.01
CA GLN A 449 33.36 43.59 72.57
C GLN A 449 32.15 42.71 72.96
N ALA A 450 30.94 43.26 73.17
CA ALA A 450 29.80 42.53 73.74
C ALA A 450 29.15 41.50 72.80
N ILE A 451 29.05 41.79 71.49
CA ILE A 451 28.28 40.95 70.54
C ILE A 451 28.99 39.62 70.24
N SER A 452 30.31 39.53 70.44
CA SER A 452 31.11 38.35 70.11
C SER A 452 30.87 37.13 71.01
N GLU A 453 30.24 37.29 72.18
CA GLU A 453 30.03 36.19 73.13
C GLU A 453 28.73 35.41 72.89
N LEU A 454 27.80 35.91 72.07
CA LEU A 454 26.43 35.38 71.96
C LEU A 454 26.22 34.28 70.91
N LEU A 455 27.24 33.90 70.12
CA LEU A 455 27.07 33.03 68.94
C LEU A 455 27.63 31.61 69.03
N HIS A 456 28.23 31.20 70.16
CA HIS A 456 28.68 29.81 70.37
C HIS A 456 27.70 28.98 71.22
N PRO A 457 27.39 27.72 70.84
CA PRO A 457 26.36 26.93 71.51
C PRO A 457 26.86 26.19 72.76
N GLY A 458 26.82 26.84 73.92
CA GLY A 458 27.11 26.20 75.21
C GLY A 458 26.53 26.98 76.40
N LEU A 459 25.92 26.25 77.35
CA LEU A 459 25.33 26.77 78.60
C LEU A 459 24.22 27.85 78.42
N ALA A 460 22.97 27.40 78.41
CA ALA A 460 21.82 28.29 78.61
C ALA A 460 21.57 28.50 80.12
N VAL A 461 21.32 29.74 80.52
CA VAL A 461 20.62 30.10 81.77
C VAL A 461 19.45 30.99 81.40
N ASP A 462 18.29 30.74 81.98
CA ASP A 462 17.00 31.28 81.54
C ASP A 462 16.55 32.44 82.44
N VAL A 463 16.52 33.67 81.91
CA VAL A 463 16.08 34.88 82.62
C VAL A 463 15.35 35.83 81.68
N GLY A 464 14.10 36.17 82.02
CA GLY A 464 13.48 37.45 81.63
C GLY A 464 12.85 37.53 80.24
N THR A 465 11.56 37.19 80.15
CA THR A 465 10.58 37.66 79.13
C THR A 465 10.79 37.35 77.65
N VAL A 466 11.99 37.08 77.15
CA VAL A 466 12.22 36.66 75.74
C VAL A 466 13.19 35.49 75.71
N SER A 467 12.76 34.35 75.15
CA SER A 467 13.63 33.17 75.05
C SER A 467 14.80 33.45 74.09
N VAL A 468 16.04 33.17 74.51
CA VAL A 468 17.25 33.33 73.66
C VAL A 468 17.13 32.57 72.34
N LYS A 469 16.47 31.39 72.35
CA LYS A 469 16.18 30.60 71.15
C LYS A 469 15.15 31.26 70.20
N MET A 470 14.32 32.16 70.72
CA MET A 470 13.37 32.96 69.96
C MET A 470 14.03 34.24 69.42
N VAL A 471 14.93 34.86 70.20
CA VAL A 471 15.78 35.97 69.72
C VAL A 471 16.67 35.52 68.56
N LYS A 472 17.35 34.37 68.67
CA LYS A 472 18.15 33.82 67.54
C LYS A 472 17.29 33.59 66.30
N LYS A 473 16.09 33.02 66.43
CA LYS A 473 15.16 32.86 65.30
C LYS A 473 14.69 34.18 64.68
N LEU A 474 14.54 35.24 65.48
CA LEU A 474 14.15 36.58 64.98
C LEU A 474 15.34 37.25 64.25
N LEU A 475 16.57 37.08 64.76
CA LEU A 475 17.81 37.48 64.08
C LEU A 475 18.04 36.70 62.77
N GLU A 476 17.72 35.41 62.73
CA GLU A 476 17.73 34.59 61.50
C GLU A 476 16.69 35.12 60.48
N LEU A 477 15.45 35.36 60.92
CA LEU A 477 14.39 35.97 60.09
C LEU A 477 14.79 37.36 59.54
N LEU A 478 15.53 38.16 60.32
CA LEU A 478 16.10 39.42 59.87
C LEU A 478 17.26 39.22 58.87
N CYS A 479 18.10 38.20 59.03
CA CYS A 479 19.17 37.87 58.08
C CYS A 479 18.67 37.43 56.70
N ASP A 480 17.47 36.84 56.65
CA ASP A 480 16.85 36.36 55.42
C ASP A 480 15.96 37.46 54.77
N GLU A 481 15.03 38.07 55.51
CA GLU A 481 14.07 39.05 54.95
C GLU A 481 14.65 40.48 54.84
N ALA A 482 15.59 40.88 55.71
CA ALA A 482 16.23 42.22 55.64
C ALA A 482 17.45 42.29 54.71
N GLY A 483 17.67 41.26 53.87
CA GLY A 483 18.78 41.20 52.90
C GLY A 483 18.86 42.37 51.91
N PHE A 484 17.78 43.18 51.77
CA PHE A 484 17.75 44.41 50.98
C PHE A 484 18.58 45.57 51.58
N LEU A 485 18.90 45.53 52.88
CA LEU A 485 19.76 46.53 53.55
C LEU A 485 21.26 46.28 53.34
N ILE A 486 21.63 45.12 52.77
CA ILE A 486 23.01 44.64 52.68
C ILE A 486 23.54 44.90 51.28
N GLU A 487 24.74 45.49 51.15
CA GLU A 487 25.27 45.81 49.82
C GLU A 487 25.50 44.52 49.00
N SER A 488 25.03 44.51 47.75
CA SER A 488 25.07 43.33 46.86
C SER A 488 26.48 42.82 46.52
N LYS A 489 27.53 43.58 46.84
CA LYS A 489 28.93 43.12 46.81
C LYS A 489 29.28 42.28 48.04
N LEU A 490 28.84 42.71 49.23
CA LEU A 490 29.10 42.01 50.49
C LEU A 490 28.40 40.64 50.50
N LEU A 491 27.16 40.55 50.01
CA LEU A 491 26.46 39.27 49.83
C LEU A 491 27.21 38.26 48.92
N LYS A 492 28.04 38.74 47.98
CA LYS A 492 28.89 37.88 47.12
C LYS A 492 30.23 37.52 47.75
N LEU A 493 30.66 38.23 48.79
CA LEU A 493 31.89 37.96 49.54
C LEU A 493 31.61 37.07 50.76
N LEU A 494 30.41 37.14 51.34
CA LEU A 494 29.98 36.31 52.47
C LEU A 494 29.53 34.90 52.06
N SER A 495 29.10 34.68 50.81
CA SER A 495 28.59 33.38 50.36
C SER A 495 29.50 32.15 50.54
N PRO A 496 30.85 32.24 50.65
CA PRO A 496 31.71 31.09 50.94
C PRO A 496 31.88 30.77 52.44
N LEU A 497 31.44 31.64 53.36
CA LEU A 497 31.67 31.48 54.82
C LEU A 497 30.64 30.56 55.47
N GLU A 498 30.89 30.13 56.71
CA GLU A 498 29.95 29.32 57.48
C GLU A 498 28.73 30.13 57.94
N LYS A 499 27.56 29.48 58.11
CA LYS A 499 26.27 30.19 58.23
C LYS A 499 26.17 31.16 59.42
N ASP A 500 26.78 30.82 60.55
CA ASP A 500 26.80 31.70 61.73
C ASP A 500 27.77 32.89 61.57
N GLU A 501 28.86 32.74 60.81
CA GLU A 501 29.72 33.88 60.44
C GLU A 501 29.02 34.81 59.45
N GLN A 502 28.30 34.23 58.47
CA GLN A 502 27.47 34.99 57.54
C GLN A 502 26.40 35.79 58.27
N SER A 503 25.70 35.21 59.26
CA SER A 503 24.65 35.93 59.99
C SER A 503 25.22 37.05 60.85
N LEU A 504 26.35 36.85 61.54
CA LEU A 504 27.02 37.91 62.32
C LEU A 504 27.37 39.13 61.47
N MET A 505 28.03 38.92 60.32
CA MET A 505 28.46 40.01 59.43
C MET A 505 27.29 40.71 58.72
N LYS A 506 26.20 39.98 58.43
CA LYS A 506 24.93 40.57 57.97
C LYS A 506 24.30 41.45 59.06
N LEU A 507 24.28 40.97 60.30
CA LEU A 507 23.68 41.69 61.44
C LEU A 507 24.46 42.95 61.82
N ASP A 508 25.79 42.92 61.86
CA ASP A 508 26.61 44.12 62.10
C ASP A 508 26.37 45.20 61.02
N SER A 509 26.27 44.78 59.75
CA SER A 509 25.89 45.67 58.63
C SER A 509 24.48 46.25 58.80
N ILE A 510 23.51 45.44 59.21
CA ILE A 510 22.11 45.85 59.45
C ILE A 510 22.01 46.78 60.67
N PHE A 511 22.70 46.48 61.77
CA PHE A 511 22.72 47.29 63.00
C PHE A 511 23.40 48.64 62.77
N THR A 512 24.52 48.67 62.04
CA THR A 512 25.16 49.92 61.58
C THR A 512 24.22 50.74 60.70
N ALA A 513 23.49 50.10 59.78
CA ALA A 513 22.49 50.78 58.94
C ALA A 513 21.25 51.28 59.70
N MET A 514 20.94 50.69 60.86
CA MET A 514 19.80 51.09 61.72
C MET A 514 20.20 51.94 62.94
N GLY A 515 21.49 52.22 63.16
CA GLY A 515 21.98 53.07 64.26
C GLY A 515 21.99 52.42 65.65
N ILE A 516 22.16 51.09 65.72
CA ILE A 516 22.18 50.32 66.98
C ILE A 516 23.64 50.26 67.49
N GLU A 517 23.99 51.16 68.43
CA GLU A 517 25.36 51.31 68.97
C GLU A 517 25.57 50.62 70.34
N SER A 518 24.51 50.18 71.04
CA SER A 518 24.61 49.60 72.39
C SER A 518 23.83 48.29 72.57
N GLU A 519 24.27 47.48 73.54
CA GLU A 519 23.65 46.20 73.90
C GLU A 519 22.16 46.35 74.27
N GLU A 520 21.79 47.42 74.98
CA GLU A 520 20.41 47.70 75.36
C GLU A 520 19.48 47.88 74.14
N ASP A 521 20.00 48.40 73.03
CA ASP A 521 19.19 48.76 71.86
C ASP A 521 18.80 47.53 71.03
N VAL A 522 19.58 46.44 71.11
CA VAL A 522 19.22 45.13 70.56
C VAL A 522 18.01 44.54 71.28
N TYR A 523 17.93 44.67 72.61
CA TYR A 523 16.77 44.24 73.39
C TYR A 523 15.51 45.08 73.09
N LYS A 524 15.67 46.41 72.91
CA LYS A 524 14.56 47.32 72.52
C LYS A 524 13.97 46.96 71.15
N LEU A 525 14.78 46.47 70.21
CA LEU A 525 14.32 45.96 68.91
C LEU A 525 13.42 44.73 69.08
N ALA A 526 13.89 43.69 69.79
CA ALA A 526 13.14 42.44 69.97
C ALA A 526 11.77 42.65 70.65
N ASP A 527 11.73 43.51 71.67
CA ASP A 527 10.53 43.81 72.45
C ASP A 527 9.50 44.69 71.70
N PHE A 528 9.88 45.32 70.57
CA PHE A 528 8.95 46.05 69.69
C PHE A 528 8.18 45.11 68.76
N PHE A 529 8.84 44.13 68.15
CA PHE A 529 8.19 43.17 67.23
C PHE A 529 7.07 42.40 67.92
N MET A 530 7.27 41.97 69.16
CA MET A 530 6.26 41.28 69.96
C MET A 530 4.97 42.08 70.14
N LYS A 531 5.07 43.43 70.21
CA LYS A 531 3.92 44.33 70.40
C LYS A 531 3.18 44.61 69.09
N TYR A 532 3.90 44.66 67.96
CA TYR A 532 3.32 44.91 66.63
C TYR A 532 2.29 43.85 66.19
N ARG A 533 2.42 42.62 66.71
CA ARG A 533 1.46 41.52 66.51
C ARG A 533 0.01 41.88 66.86
N HIS A 534 -0.20 42.66 67.93
CA HIS A 534 -1.52 42.83 68.53
C HIS A 534 -2.44 43.81 67.77
N THR A 535 -1.92 44.55 66.78
CA THR A 535 -2.62 45.71 66.18
C THR A 535 -3.35 45.42 64.86
N GLN A 536 -3.18 44.23 64.27
CA GLN A 536 -3.77 43.86 62.96
C GLN A 536 -5.18 43.24 63.04
N GLY A 537 -5.77 43.10 64.24
CA GLY A 537 -6.97 42.26 64.45
C GLY A 537 -8.33 42.89 64.10
N GLU A 538 -8.44 44.21 63.95
CA GLU A 538 -9.74 44.91 64.13
C GLU A 538 -10.33 45.64 62.91
N GLN A 539 -9.71 45.60 61.72
CA GLN A 539 -10.12 46.44 60.58
C GLN A 539 -10.91 45.73 59.45
N THR A 540 -11.68 44.69 59.76
CA THR A 540 -12.45 43.90 58.76
C THR A 540 -13.97 44.06 58.88
N GLN A 541 -14.48 45.30 58.94
CA GLN A 541 -15.92 45.58 58.74
C GLN A 541 -16.17 47.02 58.25
N VAL A 542 -17.36 47.24 57.66
CA VAL A 542 -17.88 48.52 57.15
C VAL A 542 -17.11 49.15 55.96
N ARG A 543 -17.57 48.85 54.73
CA ARG A 543 -18.53 49.74 54.05
C ARG A 543 -19.28 49.00 52.93
N ARG A 544 -20.59 49.21 52.83
CA ARG A 544 -21.48 48.65 51.81
C ARG A 544 -22.31 49.79 51.21
N GLU A 545 -22.88 49.53 50.02
CA GLU A 545 -23.91 50.35 49.34
C GLU A 545 -23.50 51.69 48.71
N GLY A 546 -24.23 52.06 47.64
CA GLY A 546 -24.07 53.30 46.88
C GLY A 546 -23.77 53.06 45.39
N GLY A 547 -24.77 53.13 44.52
CA GLY A 547 -24.55 53.05 43.06
C GLY A 547 -25.79 53.31 42.21
N LYS A 548 -25.58 53.64 40.93
CA LYS A 548 -26.58 53.59 39.84
C LYS A 548 -25.90 53.83 38.48
N LYS A 549 -26.25 52.97 37.50
CA LYS A 549 -26.35 53.13 36.03
C LYS A 549 -25.55 54.23 35.31
N ALA A 550 -24.92 54.00 34.15
CA ALA A 550 -24.67 52.79 33.33
C ALA A 550 -23.62 53.20 32.24
N ASP A 551 -23.50 52.72 30.98
CA ASP A 551 -24.24 51.77 30.13
C ASP A 551 -23.36 51.34 28.91
N VAL A 552 -23.93 50.55 27.97
CA VAL A 552 -23.40 50.12 26.65
C VAL A 552 -22.33 49.01 26.65
N SER A 553 -22.59 47.99 25.82
CA SER A 553 -21.74 46.83 25.51
C SER A 553 -20.81 47.10 24.32
N SER A 554 -19.61 46.48 24.29
CA SER A 554 -18.96 46.07 23.03
C SER A 554 -17.81 45.06 23.26
N HIS A 555 -17.89 43.91 22.56
CA HIS A 555 -16.80 43.09 21.98
C HIS A 555 -15.55 42.65 22.80
N ASP A 556 -14.81 41.59 22.46
CA ASP A 556 -15.00 40.33 21.71
C ASP A 556 -13.65 39.55 21.80
N TYR A 557 -13.56 38.40 21.13
CA TYR A 557 -12.34 37.64 20.78
C TYR A 557 -11.66 36.82 21.87
N GLN A 558 -11.96 35.51 21.87
CA GLN A 558 -10.88 34.53 21.73
C GLN A 558 -11.37 33.22 21.07
N LEU A 559 -10.76 32.92 19.91
CA LEU A 559 -10.68 31.62 19.25
C LEU A 559 -9.16 31.29 19.20
N HIS A 560 -8.65 30.07 19.15
CA HIS A 560 -9.06 28.70 19.45
C HIS A 560 -7.91 27.85 18.85
N THR A 561 -7.46 26.80 19.54
CA THR A 561 -6.72 25.61 19.03
C THR A 561 -6.37 24.81 20.29
N ASP A 562 -6.91 23.62 20.61
CA ASP A 562 -7.12 22.35 19.87
C ASP A 562 -5.84 21.46 19.87
N ASP A 563 -5.83 20.19 20.32
CA ASP A 563 -6.76 19.44 21.23
C ASP A 563 -6.00 18.85 22.45
N VAL A 564 -5.63 17.56 22.65
CA VAL A 564 -5.71 16.29 21.89
C VAL A 564 -5.97 15.09 22.84
N SER A 565 -7.22 14.62 22.96
CA SER A 565 -7.64 13.35 23.65
C SER A 565 -7.44 13.27 25.20
N ALA A 566 -8.32 12.70 26.03
CA ALA A 566 -9.27 11.60 25.82
C ALA A 566 -10.52 11.63 26.75
N LYS A 567 -11.54 10.82 26.43
CA LYS A 567 -12.66 10.41 27.33
C LYS A 567 -12.10 9.48 28.45
N TRP A 568 -12.68 9.26 29.63
CA TRP A 568 -14.05 9.36 30.19
C TRP A 568 -13.94 9.69 31.71
N GLY A 569 -14.98 9.98 32.51
CA GLY A 569 -16.41 10.23 32.26
C GLY A 569 -17.35 9.73 33.40
N VAL A 570 -18.33 10.56 33.81
CA VAL A 570 -19.47 10.30 34.72
C VAL A 570 -19.21 10.13 36.24
N ALA A 571 -19.76 11.09 37.01
CA ALA A 571 -20.29 11.02 38.39
C ALA A 571 -19.40 10.74 39.62
N SER A 572 -19.46 11.69 40.57
CA SER A 572 -19.39 11.49 42.03
C SER A 572 -20.61 10.68 42.54
N PRO A 573 -20.67 10.14 43.80
CA PRO A 573 -19.89 10.54 44.97
C PRO A 573 -19.49 9.43 45.99
N GLN A 574 -18.92 9.88 47.12
CA GLN A 574 -18.86 9.24 48.46
C GLN A 574 -17.93 8.00 48.64
N THR A 575 -16.87 8.10 49.48
CA THR A 575 -16.74 7.73 50.93
C THR A 575 -16.91 6.23 51.23
N GLU A 576 -16.23 5.56 52.19
CA GLU A 576 -15.41 5.93 53.37
C GLU A 576 -14.10 5.06 53.40
N ARG A 577 -13.22 4.95 54.42
CA ARG A 577 -13.29 5.18 55.88
C ARG A 577 -11.87 5.32 56.52
N GLY A 578 -11.80 5.90 57.72
CA GLY A 578 -10.59 6.11 58.53
C GLY A 578 -10.62 7.51 59.18
N GLU A 579 -11.58 7.81 60.06
CA GLU A 579 -11.50 7.58 61.52
C GLU A 579 -10.33 8.29 62.22
N PHE A 580 -10.46 8.99 63.35
CA PHE A 580 -11.54 9.78 63.99
C PHE A 580 -10.87 10.58 65.14
N THR A 581 -11.54 11.56 65.75
CA THR A 581 -11.05 12.37 66.91
C THR A 581 -9.85 13.32 66.65
N SER A 582 -9.56 14.33 67.48
CA SER A 582 -10.41 15.31 68.18
C SER A 582 -9.55 16.46 68.77
N SER A 583 -10.14 17.66 68.89
CA SER A 583 -9.76 18.77 69.78
C SER A 583 -8.45 19.57 69.57
N CYS A 584 -8.61 20.89 69.78
CA CYS A 584 -7.69 21.93 70.29
C CYS A 584 -6.24 22.11 69.78
N SER A 585 -5.90 23.40 69.58
CA SER A 585 -4.57 23.95 69.30
C SER A 585 -3.62 23.91 70.51
N PRO A 586 -2.32 24.14 70.26
CA PRO A 586 -1.68 25.34 70.83
C PRO A 586 -1.09 26.25 69.73
N PRO A 587 -0.80 27.54 70.04
CA PRO A 587 -0.20 28.47 69.08
C PRO A 587 1.29 28.19 68.83
N SER A 588 1.84 28.84 67.80
CA SER A 588 3.30 28.96 67.61
C SER A 588 3.60 30.37 67.10
N ASP A 589 4.27 31.14 67.95
CA ASP A 589 4.27 32.60 67.89
C ASP A 589 5.45 33.18 67.09
N LEU A 590 5.24 33.35 65.77
CA LEU A 590 6.11 34.16 64.91
C LEU A 590 5.27 35.06 64.00
N ILE A 591 5.84 36.21 63.62
CA ILE A 591 5.27 37.12 62.63
C ILE A 591 5.41 36.48 61.25
N HIS A 592 4.39 36.62 60.40
CA HIS A 592 4.41 36.08 59.04
C HIS A 592 5.48 36.83 58.20
N PRO A 593 6.30 36.15 57.37
CA PRO A 593 7.48 36.77 56.73
C PRO A 593 7.18 38.08 55.99
N ASN A 594 6.06 38.14 55.26
CA ASN A 594 5.62 39.33 54.52
C ASN A 594 5.42 40.59 55.39
N ASP A 595 5.16 40.45 56.69
CA ASP A 595 4.84 41.57 57.59
C ASP A 595 6.08 42.16 58.29
N VAL A 596 7.22 41.45 58.24
CA VAL A 596 8.49 41.85 58.88
C VAL A 596 8.98 43.21 58.37
N LEU A 597 8.85 43.46 57.07
CA LEU A 597 9.22 44.74 56.44
C LEU A 597 8.32 45.91 56.90
N VAL A 598 7.08 45.63 57.30
CA VAL A 598 6.13 46.63 57.80
C VAL A 598 6.48 46.99 59.24
N ALA A 599 6.79 45.99 60.07
CA ALA A 599 7.26 46.18 61.43
C ALA A 599 8.62 46.92 61.50
N LEU A 600 9.58 46.60 60.61
CA LEU A 600 10.86 47.31 60.51
C LEU A 600 10.69 48.81 60.21
N ARG A 601 9.77 49.17 59.31
CA ARG A 601 9.45 50.58 59.01
C ARG A 601 8.82 51.30 60.20
N ALA A 602 7.99 50.61 60.99
CA ALA A 602 7.41 51.19 62.19
C ALA A 602 8.47 51.44 63.27
N PHE A 603 9.38 50.49 63.51
CA PHE A 603 10.46 50.64 64.50
C PHE A 603 11.40 51.82 64.16
N THR A 604 11.94 51.84 62.95
CA THR A 604 12.90 52.86 62.50
C THR A 604 12.30 54.28 62.49
N ALA A 605 11.00 54.42 62.21
CA ALA A 605 10.30 55.70 62.27
C ALA A 605 10.15 56.26 63.71
N HIS A 606 10.21 55.43 64.74
CA HIS A 606 10.01 55.86 66.14
C HIS A 606 11.30 56.15 66.92
N HIS A 607 12.46 55.62 66.52
CA HIS A 607 13.63 55.54 67.41
C HIS A 607 14.92 56.28 66.97
N CYS A 608 14.99 56.97 65.82
CA CYS A 608 16.23 57.61 65.32
C CYS A 608 16.20 59.16 65.25
N ARG A 609 17.33 59.85 65.57
CA ARG A 609 17.55 61.32 65.44
C ARG A 609 19.03 61.72 65.18
N PRO A 610 19.33 62.86 64.50
CA PRO A 610 20.70 63.37 64.21
C PRO A 610 21.35 64.27 65.33
N ARG A 611 22.65 64.66 65.19
CA ARG A 611 23.59 65.00 66.32
C ARG A 611 24.70 66.09 65.99
N SER A 612 25.32 66.77 66.99
CA SER A 612 26.44 67.78 66.83
C SER A 612 27.29 68.13 68.14
N PRO A 613 28.51 68.81 68.11
CA PRO A 613 29.54 68.89 69.22
C PRO A 613 30.22 70.28 69.63
N SER A 614 31.18 70.36 70.63
CA SER A 614 31.84 71.60 71.24
C SER A 614 33.25 71.44 71.99
N MET A 615 33.97 72.49 72.55
CA MET A 615 35.41 72.50 73.12
C MET A 615 35.92 73.62 74.16
N LEU A 616 37.22 73.67 74.64
CA LEU A 616 37.79 74.18 75.98
C LEU A 616 39.09 75.15 76.10
N GLY A 617 39.68 75.45 77.32
CA GLY A 617 40.79 76.46 77.68
C GLY A 617 41.84 76.21 78.88
N LEU A 618 42.62 77.21 79.43
CA LEU A 618 43.85 77.09 80.36
C LEU A 618 44.22 78.27 81.37
N GLY A 619 45.22 78.14 82.32
CA GLY A 619 45.59 79.09 83.47
C GLY A 619 47.10 79.23 83.98
N GLY A 620 47.40 79.75 85.22
CA GLY A 620 48.76 80.27 85.70
C GLY A 620 49.28 80.06 87.19
N ARG A 621 50.30 80.86 87.66
CA ARG A 621 51.22 80.66 88.86
C ARG A 621 50.76 81.21 90.25
N ASP A 622 51.44 80.79 91.34
CA ASP A 622 51.34 81.15 92.78
C ASP A 622 52.61 81.90 93.29
N ASP A 623 52.48 82.84 94.25
CA ASP A 623 53.49 83.85 94.65
C ASP A 623 53.52 84.12 96.19
N THR A 624 53.27 83.09 97.02
CA THR A 624 52.88 83.26 98.44
C THR A 624 54.01 83.52 99.47
N GLU A 625 55.29 83.37 99.14
CA GLU A 625 56.41 83.47 100.11
C GLU A 625 57.20 84.80 100.04
N ASP A 626 57.11 85.55 98.94
CA ASP A 626 57.99 86.68 98.60
C ASP A 626 57.93 87.86 99.59
N ALA A 627 56.78 88.10 100.22
CA ALA A 627 56.55 89.30 101.05
C ALA A 627 57.36 89.29 102.36
N ALA A 628 57.57 88.12 102.97
CA ALA A 628 58.22 87.99 104.28
C ALA A 628 59.74 88.27 104.25
N TYR A 629 60.36 88.26 103.05
CA TYR A 629 61.79 88.52 102.88
C TYR A 629 62.15 90.01 103.03
N TRP A 630 61.28 90.90 102.56
CA TRP A 630 61.61 92.33 102.43
C TRP A 630 61.43 93.14 103.72
N GLU A 631 60.52 92.77 104.63
CA GLU A 631 60.40 93.45 105.93
C GLU A 631 61.70 93.36 106.75
N ALA A 632 62.36 92.20 106.73
CA ALA A 632 63.60 91.95 107.49
C ALA A 632 64.77 92.87 107.08
N MET A 633 64.73 93.45 105.89
CA MET A 633 65.73 94.44 105.42
C MET A 633 65.49 95.87 105.94
N GLY A 634 64.29 96.19 106.44
CA GLY A 634 63.98 97.54 106.93
C GLY A 634 64.60 97.84 108.30
N ASP A 635 64.51 96.90 109.23
CA ASP A 635 64.77 97.12 110.66
C ASP A 635 66.25 97.03 111.09
N VAL A 636 67.21 97.12 110.14
CA VAL A 636 68.63 96.82 110.41
C VAL A 636 69.33 97.90 111.25
N ILE A 637 68.83 99.14 111.26
CA ILE A 637 69.17 100.14 112.29
C ILE A 637 67.98 100.31 113.22
N PRO A 638 68.06 99.85 114.49
CA PRO A 638 67.00 100.07 115.46
C PRO A 638 66.71 101.56 115.64
N GLU A 639 65.41 101.91 115.65
CA GLU A 639 64.89 103.28 115.72
C GLU A 639 65.50 104.14 116.87
N ALA A 640 65.92 103.48 117.96
CA ALA A 640 66.64 104.11 119.07
C ALA A 640 67.96 104.79 118.65
N LYS A 641 68.70 104.24 117.67
CA LYS A 641 69.96 104.82 117.17
C LYS A 641 69.70 106.05 116.29
N LEU A 642 68.66 106.01 115.44
CA LEU A 642 68.24 107.17 114.63
C LEU A 642 67.86 108.37 115.50
N LYS A 643 67.23 108.13 116.66
CA LYS A 643 66.92 109.17 117.66
C LYS A 643 68.18 109.79 118.29
N ILE A 644 69.27 109.03 118.43
CA ILE A 644 70.57 109.57 118.87
C ILE A 644 71.18 110.44 117.77
N TRP A 645 71.15 110.01 116.51
CA TRP A 645 71.69 110.79 115.38
C TRP A 645 70.98 112.14 115.22
N GLY A 646 69.64 112.16 115.29
CA GLY A 646 68.87 113.42 115.19
C GLY A 646 69.14 114.39 116.35
N ALA A 647 69.39 113.86 117.56
CA ALA A 647 69.82 114.69 118.70
C ALA A 647 71.24 115.26 118.48
N LEU A 648 72.15 114.46 117.92
CA LEU A 648 73.53 114.87 117.58
C LEU A 648 73.54 115.96 116.49
N GLU A 649 72.77 115.78 115.42
CA GLU A 649 72.58 116.78 114.35
C GLU A 649 72.02 118.10 114.91
N THR A 650 71.01 118.02 115.79
CA THR A 650 70.41 119.20 116.45
C THR A 650 71.40 119.92 117.38
N ALA A 651 72.42 119.22 117.90
CA ALA A 651 73.50 119.82 118.67
C ALA A 651 74.58 120.45 117.76
N LEU A 652 74.98 119.77 116.69
CA LEU A 652 75.96 120.25 115.70
C LEU A 652 75.46 121.51 114.96
N ASN A 653 74.17 121.57 114.61
CA ASN A 653 73.53 122.75 114.01
C ASN A 653 73.40 123.96 114.96
N LYS A 654 73.91 123.87 116.20
CA LYS A 654 74.07 125.00 117.15
C LYS A 654 75.54 125.29 117.48
N TYR A 655 76.47 124.57 116.85
CA TYR A 655 77.91 124.76 116.96
C TYR A 655 78.50 125.47 115.71
N GLN A 656 77.65 125.78 114.74
CA GLN A 656 77.84 126.77 113.68
C GLN A 656 77.12 128.08 114.06
#